data_AF-A0A1M4TUJ2-F1
#
_entry.id   AF-A0A1M4TUJ2-F1
#
_cell.length_a   1.000
_cell.length_b   1.000
_cell.length_c   1.000
_cell.angle_alpha   90.00
_cell.angle_beta   90.00
_cell.angle_gamma   90.00
#
_symmetry.space_group_name_H-M   'P 1'
#
loop_
_entity.id
_entity.type
_entity.pdbx_description
1 polymer ?
#
loop_
_entity_poly.entity_id
_entity_poly.type
_entity_poly.pdbx_seq_one_letter_code
_entity_poly.pdbx_strand_id
1 'polypeptide(L)'
;MSQSPTPVLILPGKILQALFLIISMIVSGCSSQKIAVDEQQPDEQKTGHVMSQAEMEAEGFPEIPREFRGVWVATVANIDWPSEPGLPVDEQKEELLNLLNRASAMNMNAIIFQVRPAADALYNSPYEPWSYFLTGKMGEAPDPYYDPLQYVVDEAHKRGLELHAWFNPYRAGHPADTSTISSDHISKKKPNLVHQFGDYQWLDPGLADVQEHSRRVILDVVERYDIDGVHLDDYFYPYPSYADGKEFPDSLSWHQALEEGTTMSRDDWRRNNVDGFIRQLYTDIKEVKPEVKFGISPFGTWRPGHPERTGGFDAYKQLYADARFWLREGWVDYFSPQLYNRIDKVIRPFPVILQWWSEQNLKNRHIWPGLYTGKSSGGNGWPVEEITGQVYIARGQPNVTGSVHFSMQSMMDENASLVRHLAAGPYAEPALIPASPWLDSKPPDPPHASLTTNTEKFKIKMSPGGNDKIRWWVVRTKLNNSWEFDIVPGTKKKVTLARTNAVTRPDTVVITGVDRSGNESPGIVLVPPDIKKGRSIDKKISKPNRIKRTDWGSPPAGIAANAVRHGLSEGDTLHFRDLSIVLKEMHNAGDTRKDSIPNGDANPDTARFTLHRNSMAEEVKIAEGDAFNWNGYHIGILAVTVDKDDLAGGFTEFEIATVGSLPVARAAHKETGDASQRLRVHHEIQKITLHHSGSSEPFTADEDPVDRLQGLYNWGKEERNWWDVPYHYLIGLDGTIFEGRDSRYAGDTNTPYHTRGNLLISVMGNYNIQEPTQAQIEAITDLMAWSAKKYDLPVDHIYGHYNWADTSCPGSNLRSYLENGFFRDAVEKRLNSK
;
A
#
# COMPACT_ATOMS: atom_id res chain seq x y z
N MET A 1 8.42 -67.34 20.07
CA MET A 1 9.82 -67.10 20.51
C MET A 1 9.98 -65.59 20.58
N SER A 2 9.44 -64.99 21.65
CA SER A 2 10.14 -64.59 22.90
C SER A 2 10.94 -63.29 22.70
N GLN A 3 10.83 -62.26 23.52
CA GLN A 3 9.99 -61.92 24.67
C GLN A 3 10.33 -60.44 24.95
N SER A 4 9.33 -59.63 25.28
CA SER A 4 9.47 -58.38 26.06
C SER A 4 9.92 -58.71 27.51
N PRO A 5 10.08 -57.79 28.49
CA PRO A 5 9.92 -56.32 28.52
C PRO A 5 11.01 -55.54 29.33
N THR A 6 10.83 -54.22 29.36
CA THR A 6 11.09 -53.20 30.43
C THR A 6 11.30 -53.71 31.88
N PRO A 7 11.94 -52.94 32.80
CA PRO A 7 11.20 -51.86 33.46
C PRO A 7 11.97 -50.61 33.95
N VAL A 8 11.12 -49.61 34.15
CA VAL A 8 11.21 -48.36 34.92
C VAL A 8 11.56 -48.61 36.40
N LEU A 9 12.32 -47.71 37.03
CA LEU A 9 12.13 -47.40 38.46
C LEU A 9 12.27 -45.90 38.74
N ILE A 10 11.45 -45.45 39.68
CA ILE A 10 11.00 -44.08 39.94
C ILE A 10 11.34 -43.74 41.41
N LEU A 11 11.82 -42.49 41.64
CA LEU A 11 11.77 -41.66 42.88
C LEU A 11 12.59 -42.11 44.13
N PRO A 12 12.77 -41.27 45.17
CA PRO A 12 12.66 -39.79 45.31
C PRO A 12 13.80 -39.10 46.11
N GLY A 13 13.85 -37.76 46.04
CA GLY A 13 13.78 -36.92 47.24
C GLY A 13 15.01 -36.70 48.15
N LYS A 14 15.55 -35.48 48.09
CA LYS A 14 15.75 -34.53 49.22
C LYS A 14 16.58 -34.99 50.44
N ILE A 15 17.70 -34.29 50.72
CA ILE A 15 17.96 -33.47 51.94
C ILE A 15 19.46 -33.33 52.32
N LEU A 16 19.81 -32.07 52.67
CA LEU A 16 20.95 -31.56 53.48
C LEU A 16 22.37 -31.65 52.88
N GLN A 17 22.98 -30.54 52.45
CA GLN A 17 23.62 -29.46 53.25
C GLN A 17 24.74 -29.94 54.19
N ALA A 18 25.95 -29.46 53.87
CA ALA A 18 26.84 -28.68 54.74
C ALA A 18 28.22 -29.31 55.10
N LEU A 19 29.24 -28.52 54.73
CA LEU A 19 30.60 -28.42 55.27
C LEU A 19 31.61 -29.55 54.99
N PHE A 20 32.62 -29.25 54.17
CA PHE A 20 34.01 -29.29 54.65
C PHE A 20 34.89 -28.21 54.00
N LEU A 21 35.62 -27.50 54.86
CA LEU A 21 36.49 -26.36 54.62
C LEU A 21 37.95 -26.80 54.33
N ILE A 22 38.63 -25.98 53.52
CA ILE A 22 40.03 -25.49 53.64
C ILE A 22 41.20 -26.47 53.35
N ILE A 23 42.04 -26.07 52.37
CA ILE A 23 43.51 -25.78 52.42
C ILE A 23 43.85 -25.14 51.04
N SER A 24 43.95 -23.80 50.89
CA SER A 24 45.11 -22.88 51.08
C SER A 24 46.28 -23.10 50.07
N MET A 25 46.41 -22.26 49.02
CA MET A 25 47.36 -21.11 48.89
C MET A 25 48.70 -21.52 48.21
N ILE A 26 49.31 -20.90 47.18
CA ILE A 26 49.63 -19.50 46.75
C ILE A 26 50.07 -19.61 45.24
N VAL A 27 49.76 -18.70 44.31
CA VAL A 27 50.53 -17.49 43.94
C VAL A 27 49.61 -16.38 43.40
N SER A 28 49.80 -15.18 43.96
CA SER A 28 49.14 -13.91 43.69
C SER A 28 49.69 -13.15 42.47
N GLY A 29 48.83 -12.34 41.84
CA GLY A 29 49.22 -11.31 40.87
C GLY A 29 48.09 -10.35 40.45
N CYS A 30 47.71 -9.43 41.35
CA CYS A 30 47.10 -8.09 41.16
C CYS A 30 45.80 -7.86 40.32
N SER A 31 44.67 -7.90 41.04
CA SER A 31 43.53 -6.95 41.14
C SER A 31 43.36 -5.76 40.16
N SER A 32 42.16 -5.64 39.57
CA SER A 32 41.23 -4.51 39.82
C SER A 32 39.76 -4.94 39.63
N GLN A 33 38.84 -4.25 40.32
CA GLN A 33 37.49 -4.69 40.74
C GLN A 33 36.44 -4.84 39.63
N LYS A 34 35.66 -5.94 39.67
CA LYS A 34 34.36 -6.07 38.98
C LYS A 34 33.26 -5.42 39.83
N ILE A 35 32.51 -4.49 39.24
CA ILE A 35 31.19 -4.07 39.73
C ILE A 35 30.20 -5.14 39.25
N ALA A 36 29.47 -5.75 40.18
CA ALA A 36 28.34 -6.62 39.88
C ALA A 36 27.15 -5.76 39.42
N VAL A 37 26.65 -6.01 38.21
CA VAL A 37 25.36 -5.49 37.76
C VAL A 37 24.34 -6.60 37.99
N ASP A 38 23.33 -6.27 38.78
CA ASP A 38 22.18 -7.10 39.15
C ASP A 38 21.35 -7.41 37.89
N GLU A 39 21.21 -8.68 37.52
CA GLU A 39 20.30 -9.12 36.45
C GLU A 39 18.86 -9.01 36.97
N GLN A 40 18.20 -7.88 36.70
CA GLN A 40 16.76 -7.74 36.94
C GLN A 40 15.97 -8.64 35.98
N GLN A 41 15.14 -9.51 36.55
CA GLN A 41 14.10 -10.23 35.80
C GLN A 41 13.11 -9.25 35.13
N PRO A 42 12.56 -9.59 33.94
CA PRO A 42 11.59 -8.75 33.25
C PRO A 42 10.31 -8.58 34.09
N ASP A 43 9.91 -7.33 34.32
CA ASP A 43 8.63 -6.96 34.95
C ASP A 43 7.47 -7.43 34.05
N GLU A 44 6.72 -8.43 34.51
CA GLU A 44 5.55 -8.97 33.83
C GLU A 44 4.27 -8.40 34.48
N GLN A 45 3.55 -7.50 33.79
CA GLN A 45 2.32 -6.91 34.31
C GLN A 45 1.06 -7.61 33.77
N LYS A 46 0.05 -7.75 34.64
CA LYS A 46 -1.25 -8.42 34.39
C LYS A 46 -2.18 -7.60 33.48
N THR A 47 -2.84 -8.34 32.57
CA THR A 47 -4.02 -8.06 31.71
C THR A 47 -4.62 -6.65 31.70
N GLY A 48 -4.65 -6.01 30.52
CA GLY A 48 -5.21 -4.68 30.26
C GLY A 48 -6.70 -4.50 30.53
N HIS A 49 -7.16 -3.25 30.45
CA HIS A 49 -8.57 -2.87 30.60
C HIS A 49 -9.31 -3.02 29.27
N VAL A 50 -10.53 -3.56 29.27
CA VAL A 50 -11.34 -3.74 28.06
C VAL A 50 -12.23 -2.53 27.84
N MET A 51 -12.27 -2.02 26.60
CA MET A 51 -13.16 -0.94 26.17
C MET A 51 -14.01 -1.38 24.97
N SER A 52 -15.28 -1.01 24.97
CA SER A 52 -16.18 -1.18 23.82
C SER A 52 -15.77 -0.29 22.64
N GLN A 53 -16.26 -0.60 21.43
CA GLN A 53 -16.04 0.24 20.25
C GLN A 53 -16.57 1.67 20.43
N ALA A 54 -17.77 1.82 21.02
CA ALA A 54 -18.35 3.14 21.26
C ALA A 54 -17.54 3.97 22.27
N GLU A 55 -17.01 3.34 23.31
CA GLU A 55 -16.08 4.01 24.24
C GLU A 55 -14.77 4.34 23.55
N MET A 56 -14.30 3.48 22.64
CA MET A 56 -13.12 3.77 21.85
C MET A 56 -13.32 4.99 20.94
N GLU A 57 -14.41 5.05 20.20
CA GLU A 57 -14.76 6.21 19.37
C GLU A 57 -14.88 7.49 20.21
N ALA A 58 -15.53 7.40 21.37
CA ALA A 58 -15.70 8.54 22.28
C ALA A 58 -14.35 9.05 22.85
N GLU A 59 -13.35 8.18 23.02
CA GLU A 59 -12.00 8.53 23.46
C GLU A 59 -11.06 8.94 22.31
N GLY A 60 -11.55 8.94 21.06
CA GLY A 60 -10.80 9.41 19.90
C GLY A 60 -9.66 8.49 19.47
N PHE A 61 -9.82 7.17 19.60
CA PHE A 61 -8.91 6.22 18.94
C PHE A 61 -9.08 6.30 17.40
N PRO A 62 -8.00 6.09 16.63
CA PRO A 62 -8.05 6.18 15.18
C PRO A 62 -8.94 5.05 14.63
N GLU A 63 -9.85 5.44 13.73
CA GLU A 63 -10.56 4.49 12.88
C GLU A 63 -9.56 3.89 11.87
N ILE A 64 -9.74 2.61 11.54
CA ILE A 64 -8.89 1.91 10.59
C ILE A 64 -9.54 1.99 9.22
N PRO A 65 -8.81 2.40 8.16
CA PRO A 65 -9.32 2.37 6.81
C PRO A 65 -9.88 0.98 6.45
N ARG A 66 -11.08 0.95 5.86
CA ARG A 66 -11.73 -0.28 5.38
C ARG A 66 -11.93 -0.21 3.88
N GLU A 67 -11.26 -1.07 3.15
CA GLU A 67 -11.29 -1.10 1.69
C GLU A 67 -10.87 -2.48 1.18
N PHE A 68 -11.69 -3.10 0.32
CA PHE A 68 -11.26 -4.33 -0.36
C PHE A 68 -10.30 -3.99 -1.50
N ARG A 69 -9.14 -4.64 -1.48
CA ARG A 69 -8.06 -4.42 -2.44
C ARG A 69 -7.67 -5.79 -2.98
N GLY A 70 -8.43 -6.22 -3.98
CA GLY A 70 -8.29 -7.53 -4.60
C GLY A 70 -7.50 -7.49 -5.89
N VAL A 71 -6.90 -8.61 -6.25
CA VAL A 71 -6.26 -8.82 -7.55
C VAL A 71 -6.56 -10.23 -8.07
N TRP A 72 -6.90 -10.34 -9.35
CA TRP A 72 -7.09 -11.64 -10.00
C TRP A 72 -5.74 -12.25 -10.38
N VAL A 73 -5.59 -13.55 -10.10
CA VAL A 73 -4.51 -14.42 -10.55
C VAL A 73 -5.13 -15.50 -11.43
N ALA A 74 -5.07 -15.29 -12.75
CA ALA A 74 -5.58 -16.16 -13.78
C ALA A 74 -4.56 -17.26 -14.12
N THR A 75 -5.05 -18.50 -14.16
CA THR A 75 -4.25 -19.69 -14.44
C THR A 75 -4.53 -20.26 -15.82
N VAL A 76 -5.71 -19.97 -16.38
CA VAL A 76 -6.04 -20.25 -17.77
C VAL A 76 -5.01 -19.61 -18.70
N ALA A 77 -4.50 -20.40 -19.64
CA ALA A 77 -3.49 -19.98 -20.61
C ALA A 77 -2.24 -19.35 -19.96
N ASN A 78 -1.96 -19.67 -18.69
CA ASN A 78 -0.78 -19.21 -17.97
C ASN A 78 -0.64 -17.67 -17.94
N ILE A 79 -1.77 -16.94 -17.87
CA ILE A 79 -1.79 -15.47 -17.89
C ILE A 79 -0.97 -14.88 -16.74
N ASP A 80 -1.24 -15.33 -15.50
CA ASP A 80 -0.53 -14.85 -14.31
C ASP A 80 0.30 -15.95 -13.65
N TRP A 81 -0.23 -17.18 -13.55
CA TRP A 81 0.46 -18.29 -12.87
C TRP A 81 -0.01 -19.69 -13.29
N PRO A 82 0.87 -20.71 -13.36
CA PRO A 82 2.32 -20.55 -13.45
C PRO A 82 2.69 -19.84 -14.76
N SER A 83 3.90 -19.27 -14.87
CA SER A 83 4.30 -18.50 -16.05
C SER A 83 4.31 -19.32 -17.34
N GLU A 84 4.51 -20.63 -17.22
CA GLU A 84 4.32 -21.61 -18.28
C GLU A 84 3.91 -22.98 -17.69
N PRO A 85 3.29 -23.88 -18.47
CA PRO A 85 2.91 -25.19 -17.96
C PRO A 85 4.13 -26.11 -17.83
N GLY A 86 4.17 -26.95 -16.79
CA GLY A 86 5.22 -27.95 -16.62
C GLY A 86 6.49 -27.46 -15.93
N LEU A 87 6.47 -26.26 -15.34
CA LEU A 87 7.56 -25.77 -14.49
C LEU A 87 7.86 -26.75 -13.33
N PRO A 88 9.12 -26.84 -12.87
CA PRO A 88 9.46 -27.54 -11.64
C PRO A 88 8.64 -27.02 -10.45
N VAL A 89 8.26 -27.92 -9.53
CA VAL A 89 7.39 -27.59 -8.39
C VAL A 89 7.96 -26.49 -7.50
N ASP A 90 9.27 -26.42 -7.34
CA ASP A 90 9.91 -25.37 -6.55
C ASP A 90 9.79 -24.00 -7.23
N GLU A 91 9.90 -23.92 -8.56
CA GLU A 91 9.68 -22.69 -9.33
C GLU A 91 8.20 -22.27 -9.29
N GLN A 92 7.27 -23.22 -9.44
CA GLN A 92 5.84 -22.96 -9.28
C GLN A 92 5.52 -22.32 -7.91
N LYS A 93 6.10 -22.85 -6.83
CA LYS A 93 5.95 -22.32 -5.47
C LYS A 93 6.61 -20.95 -5.31
N GLU A 94 7.80 -20.75 -5.87
CA GLU A 94 8.50 -19.47 -5.83
C GLU A 94 7.69 -18.38 -6.54
N GLU A 95 7.14 -18.66 -7.72
CA GLU A 95 6.27 -17.73 -8.44
C GLU A 95 5.03 -17.36 -7.61
N LEU A 96 4.34 -18.32 -6.99
CA LEU A 96 3.22 -18.02 -6.08
C LEU A 96 3.67 -17.12 -4.93
N LEU A 97 4.79 -17.44 -4.29
CA LEU A 97 5.31 -16.61 -3.19
C LEU A 97 5.60 -15.19 -3.66
N ASN A 98 6.19 -15.02 -4.84
CA ASN A 98 6.49 -13.71 -5.41
C ASN A 98 5.22 -12.91 -5.68
N LEU A 99 4.17 -13.53 -6.24
CA LEU A 99 2.87 -12.91 -6.44
C LEU A 99 2.24 -12.46 -5.10
N LEU A 100 2.23 -13.33 -4.09
CA LEU A 100 1.66 -13.05 -2.77
C LEU A 100 2.47 -11.97 -2.01
N ASN A 101 3.80 -12.04 -2.05
CA ASN A 101 4.69 -11.03 -1.48
C ASN A 101 4.43 -9.66 -2.10
N ARG A 102 4.28 -9.62 -3.43
CA ARG A 102 4.00 -8.40 -4.17
C ARG A 102 2.64 -7.80 -3.80
N ALA A 103 1.60 -8.61 -3.76
CA ALA A 103 0.26 -8.16 -3.35
C ALA A 103 0.30 -7.57 -1.92
N SER A 104 0.93 -8.27 -0.97
CA SER A 104 1.11 -7.80 0.41
C SER A 104 1.91 -6.49 0.48
N ALA A 105 3.00 -6.39 -0.27
CA ALA A 105 3.82 -5.17 -0.34
C ALA A 105 3.08 -3.98 -0.96
N MET A 106 2.04 -4.20 -1.76
CA MET A 106 1.18 -3.15 -2.31
C MET A 106 -0.01 -2.82 -1.40
N ASN A 107 -0.05 -3.35 -0.17
CA ASN A 107 -1.18 -3.28 0.74
C ASN A 107 -2.49 -3.78 0.11
N MET A 108 -2.42 -4.76 -0.81
CA MET A 108 -3.57 -5.57 -1.17
C MET A 108 -3.95 -6.43 0.02
N ASN A 109 -5.23 -6.80 0.12
CA ASN A 109 -5.73 -7.63 1.21
C ASN A 109 -6.47 -8.88 0.73
N ALA A 110 -6.60 -9.09 -0.58
CA ALA A 110 -7.17 -10.32 -1.13
C ALA A 110 -6.56 -10.75 -2.47
N ILE A 111 -6.47 -12.05 -2.68
CA ILE A 111 -6.12 -12.70 -3.94
C ILE A 111 -7.33 -13.49 -4.44
N ILE A 112 -7.69 -13.29 -5.71
CA ILE A 112 -8.72 -14.08 -6.38
C ILE A 112 -8.02 -15.06 -7.33
N PHE A 113 -7.84 -16.30 -6.89
CA PHE A 113 -6.96 -17.28 -7.52
C PHE A 113 -7.76 -18.31 -8.32
N GLN A 114 -7.50 -18.44 -9.63
CA GLN A 114 -8.23 -19.36 -10.49
C GLN A 114 -7.86 -20.82 -10.24
N VAL A 115 -8.75 -21.57 -9.61
CA VAL A 115 -8.54 -23.00 -9.27
C VAL A 115 -9.16 -23.95 -10.28
N ARG A 116 -10.13 -23.47 -11.07
CA ARG A 116 -10.84 -24.24 -12.09
C ARG A 116 -11.00 -23.43 -13.38
N PRO A 117 -10.03 -23.49 -14.32
CA PRO A 117 -10.10 -22.73 -15.56
C PRO A 117 -10.98 -23.35 -16.65
N ALA A 118 -11.04 -24.67 -16.79
CA ALA A 118 -11.76 -25.35 -17.88
C ALA A 118 -12.17 -26.82 -17.56
N ALA A 119 -12.94 -27.03 -16.49
CA ALA A 119 -13.35 -28.36 -15.98
C ALA A 119 -12.17 -29.28 -15.61
N ASP A 120 -11.13 -28.64 -15.09
CA ASP A 120 -9.89 -29.18 -14.58
C ASP A 120 -9.50 -28.44 -13.29
N ALA A 121 -8.59 -29.01 -12.52
CA ALA A 121 -8.29 -28.55 -11.16
C ALA A 121 -6.82 -28.22 -10.96
N LEU A 122 -6.53 -27.08 -10.32
CA LEU A 122 -5.21 -26.74 -9.77
C LEU A 122 -5.09 -27.17 -8.30
N TYR A 123 -5.73 -28.29 -7.98
CA TYR A 123 -5.77 -28.93 -6.66
C TYR A 123 -6.14 -30.39 -6.85
N ASN A 124 -5.94 -31.22 -5.82
CA ASN A 124 -6.30 -32.63 -5.90
C ASN A 124 -7.83 -32.79 -5.81
N SER A 125 -8.50 -32.84 -6.96
CA SER A 125 -9.95 -32.98 -7.06
C SER A 125 -10.36 -34.45 -7.25
N PRO A 126 -11.39 -34.95 -6.54
CA PRO A 126 -11.98 -36.25 -6.84
C PRO A 126 -12.95 -36.21 -8.03
N TYR A 127 -13.27 -35.02 -8.55
CA TYR A 127 -14.29 -34.82 -9.59
C TYR A 127 -13.71 -34.47 -10.95
N GLU A 128 -12.57 -33.78 -10.98
CA GLU A 128 -11.97 -33.23 -12.20
C GLU A 128 -10.48 -33.57 -12.29
N PRO A 129 -9.92 -33.75 -13.50
CA PRO A 129 -8.50 -34.04 -13.67
C PRO A 129 -7.64 -32.82 -13.29
N TRP A 130 -6.37 -33.07 -12.98
CA TRP A 130 -5.37 -32.00 -12.86
C TRP A 130 -5.30 -31.14 -14.12
N SER A 131 -5.12 -29.83 -13.93
CA SER A 131 -5.09 -28.87 -15.03
C SER A 131 -3.85 -29.01 -15.91
N TYR A 132 -4.06 -28.92 -17.23
CA TYR A 132 -2.97 -28.80 -18.21
C TYR A 132 -2.08 -27.59 -17.91
N PHE A 133 -2.65 -26.47 -17.45
CA PHE A 133 -1.90 -25.24 -17.20
C PHE A 133 -0.90 -25.37 -16.04
N LEU A 134 -0.99 -26.43 -15.23
CA LEU A 134 -0.05 -26.71 -14.15
C LEU A 134 1.16 -27.52 -14.65
N THR A 135 0.92 -28.67 -15.29
CA THR A 135 1.97 -29.67 -15.59
C THR A 135 2.29 -29.82 -17.08
N GLY A 136 1.53 -29.17 -17.96
CA GLY A 136 1.59 -29.40 -19.41
C GLY A 136 0.85 -30.65 -19.87
N LYS A 137 0.21 -31.39 -18.96
CA LYS A 137 -0.56 -32.59 -19.29
C LYS A 137 -1.77 -32.76 -18.38
N MET A 138 -2.97 -32.69 -18.96
CA MET A 138 -4.22 -32.87 -18.21
C MET A 138 -4.24 -34.23 -17.48
N GLY A 139 -4.64 -34.20 -16.22
CA GLY A 139 -4.76 -35.38 -15.35
C GLY A 139 -3.46 -35.76 -14.63
N GLU A 140 -2.34 -35.10 -14.92
CA GLU A 140 -1.06 -35.36 -14.26
C GLU A 140 -0.88 -34.43 -13.05
N ALA A 141 -0.66 -35.03 -11.87
CA ALA A 141 -0.33 -34.30 -10.65
C ALA A 141 1.10 -33.72 -10.75
N PRO A 142 1.40 -32.60 -10.06
CA PRO A 142 2.76 -32.09 -9.98
C PRO A 142 3.71 -33.11 -9.32
N ASP A 143 4.97 -33.13 -9.74
CA ASP A 143 6.03 -34.00 -9.19
C ASP A 143 7.31 -33.18 -8.89
N PRO A 144 7.83 -33.18 -7.64
CA PRO A 144 7.29 -33.82 -6.43
C PRO A 144 5.89 -33.33 -6.05
N TYR A 145 5.04 -34.24 -5.57
CA TYR A 145 3.65 -33.91 -5.23
C TYR A 145 3.53 -32.73 -4.26
N TYR A 146 2.65 -31.79 -4.64
CA TYR A 146 2.07 -30.82 -3.73
C TYR A 146 0.65 -30.44 -4.19
N ASP A 147 -0.16 -29.89 -3.29
CA ASP A 147 -1.47 -29.33 -3.62
C ASP A 147 -1.32 -27.80 -3.75
N PRO A 148 -1.42 -27.22 -4.96
CA PRO A 148 -1.22 -25.79 -5.18
C PRO A 148 -2.25 -24.92 -4.46
N LEU A 149 -3.52 -25.35 -4.39
CA LEU A 149 -4.56 -24.61 -3.70
C LEU A 149 -4.28 -24.56 -2.20
N GLN A 150 -3.92 -25.70 -1.58
CA GLN A 150 -3.56 -25.69 -0.16
C GLN A 150 -2.36 -24.76 0.10
N TYR A 151 -1.34 -24.82 -0.77
CA TYR A 151 -0.15 -23.99 -0.65
C TYR A 151 -0.47 -22.49 -0.71
N VAL A 152 -1.26 -22.06 -1.70
CA VAL A 152 -1.59 -20.63 -1.87
C VAL A 152 -2.51 -20.13 -0.75
N VAL A 153 -3.45 -20.95 -0.24
CA VAL A 153 -4.25 -20.62 0.96
C VAL A 153 -3.34 -20.31 2.14
N ASP A 154 -2.43 -21.25 2.47
CA ASP A 154 -1.55 -21.14 3.63
C ASP A 154 -0.61 -19.94 3.52
N GLU A 155 -0.02 -19.71 2.35
CA GLU A 155 0.91 -18.61 2.11
C GLU A 155 0.22 -17.24 2.05
N ALA A 156 -1.01 -17.16 1.53
CA ALA A 156 -1.81 -15.93 1.54
C ALA A 156 -2.15 -15.53 2.98
N HIS A 157 -2.65 -16.48 3.79
CA HIS A 157 -3.02 -16.22 5.18
C HIS A 157 -1.84 -15.83 6.06
N LYS A 158 -0.64 -16.39 5.82
CA LYS A 158 0.60 -15.97 6.52
C LYS A 158 0.93 -14.49 6.30
N ARG A 159 0.46 -13.91 5.19
CA ARG A 159 0.65 -12.50 4.79
C ARG A 159 -0.56 -11.62 5.10
N GLY A 160 -1.63 -12.18 5.66
CA GLY A 160 -2.85 -11.44 5.99
C GLY A 160 -3.73 -11.14 4.78
N LEU A 161 -3.54 -11.89 3.68
CA LEU A 161 -4.38 -11.82 2.49
C LEU A 161 -5.55 -12.80 2.64
N GLU A 162 -6.77 -12.41 2.27
CA GLU A 162 -7.84 -13.35 1.97
C GLU A 162 -7.53 -14.10 0.66
N LEU A 163 -7.95 -15.37 0.57
CA LEU A 163 -7.90 -16.14 -0.66
C LEU A 163 -9.29 -16.53 -1.14
N HIS A 164 -9.67 -16.03 -2.32
CA HIS A 164 -10.93 -16.35 -2.97
C HIS A 164 -10.65 -17.33 -4.11
N ALA A 165 -11.19 -18.55 -4.02
CA ALA A 165 -11.06 -19.54 -5.08
C ALA A 165 -11.97 -19.19 -6.26
N TRP A 166 -11.38 -19.00 -7.43
CA TRP A 166 -12.09 -18.62 -8.65
C TRP A 166 -12.32 -19.81 -9.57
N PHE A 167 -13.58 -19.98 -9.96
CA PHE A 167 -14.05 -21.03 -10.85
C PHE A 167 -14.68 -20.44 -12.10
N ASN A 168 -14.35 -21.03 -13.25
CA ASN A 168 -15.24 -20.99 -14.40
C ASN A 168 -16.27 -22.13 -14.22
N PRO A 169 -17.59 -21.87 -14.20
CA PRO A 169 -18.59 -22.90 -13.89
C PRO A 169 -18.89 -23.85 -15.05
N TYR A 170 -18.70 -23.45 -16.31
CA TYR A 170 -19.21 -24.20 -17.46
C TYR A 170 -18.20 -24.48 -18.57
N ARG A 171 -17.07 -23.77 -18.67
CA ARG A 171 -16.03 -24.10 -19.64
C ARG A 171 -15.49 -25.50 -19.35
N ALA A 172 -15.49 -26.36 -20.36
CA ALA A 172 -14.99 -27.73 -20.29
C ALA A 172 -13.73 -27.97 -21.14
N GLY A 173 -13.33 -26.99 -21.95
CA GLY A 173 -12.14 -27.12 -22.78
C GLY A 173 -11.72 -25.77 -23.33
N HIS A 174 -10.41 -25.57 -23.39
CA HIS A 174 -9.79 -24.32 -23.82
C HIS A 174 -8.76 -24.61 -24.92
N PRO A 175 -8.70 -23.81 -26.01
CA PRO A 175 -7.81 -24.08 -27.15
C PRO A 175 -6.31 -24.04 -26.83
N ALA A 176 -5.92 -23.41 -25.71
CA ALA A 176 -4.53 -23.41 -25.25
C ALA A 176 -4.09 -24.75 -24.62
N ASP A 177 -5.04 -25.61 -24.22
CA ASP A 177 -4.71 -26.99 -23.84
C ASP A 177 -4.51 -27.82 -25.09
N THR A 178 -3.26 -28.23 -25.31
CA THR A 178 -2.85 -29.05 -26.46
C THR A 178 -2.58 -30.51 -26.07
N SER A 179 -2.85 -30.87 -24.80
CA SER A 179 -2.60 -32.20 -24.27
C SER A 179 -3.66 -33.22 -24.69
N THR A 180 -3.36 -34.49 -24.46
CA THR A 180 -4.37 -35.55 -24.61
C THR A 180 -5.37 -35.45 -23.46
N ILE A 181 -6.64 -35.24 -23.79
CA ILE A 181 -7.74 -35.18 -22.81
C ILE A 181 -7.74 -36.46 -21.96
N SER A 182 -7.62 -36.29 -20.65
CA SER A 182 -7.65 -37.39 -19.67
C SER A 182 -8.94 -38.20 -19.76
N SER A 183 -8.86 -39.53 -19.54
CA SER A 183 -10.04 -40.40 -19.42
C SER A 183 -10.96 -40.00 -18.26
N ASP A 184 -10.44 -39.27 -17.28
CA ASP A 184 -11.19 -38.79 -16.13
C ASP A 184 -11.98 -37.51 -16.38
N HIS A 185 -11.69 -36.81 -17.49
CA HIS A 185 -12.34 -35.56 -17.85
C HIS A 185 -13.83 -35.74 -18.18
N ILE A 186 -14.66 -34.73 -17.88
CA ILE A 186 -16.11 -34.80 -18.06
C ILE A 186 -16.54 -35.04 -19.51
N SER A 187 -15.80 -34.51 -20.49
CA SER A 187 -16.07 -34.77 -21.92
C SER A 187 -15.82 -36.22 -22.34
N LYS A 188 -15.10 -37.02 -21.55
CA LYS A 188 -14.92 -38.46 -21.74
C LYS A 188 -15.91 -39.27 -20.92
N LYS A 189 -16.10 -38.93 -19.65
CA LYS A 189 -17.00 -39.67 -18.74
C LYS A 189 -18.48 -39.48 -19.05
N LYS A 190 -18.86 -38.25 -19.42
CA LYS A 190 -20.25 -37.84 -19.66
C LYS A 190 -20.34 -36.94 -20.90
N PRO A 191 -20.05 -37.48 -22.10
CA PRO A 191 -19.97 -36.68 -23.33
C PRO A 191 -21.27 -35.97 -23.70
N ASN A 192 -22.42 -36.48 -23.25
CA ASN A 192 -23.73 -35.86 -23.46
C ASN A 192 -23.94 -34.55 -22.69
N LEU A 193 -23.07 -34.22 -21.73
CA LEU A 193 -23.12 -32.97 -20.98
C LEU A 193 -22.28 -31.85 -21.58
N VAL A 194 -21.42 -32.17 -22.56
CA VAL A 194 -20.40 -31.26 -23.11
C VAL A 194 -20.64 -31.02 -24.59
N HIS A 195 -20.63 -29.76 -24.99
CA HIS A 195 -20.79 -29.33 -26.37
C HIS A 195 -19.51 -28.69 -26.90
N GLN A 196 -19.17 -28.99 -28.16
CA GLN A 196 -18.15 -28.24 -28.89
C GLN A 196 -18.73 -26.89 -29.32
N PHE A 197 -18.02 -25.80 -29.05
CA PHE A 197 -18.44 -24.45 -29.41
C PHE A 197 -17.26 -23.63 -29.92
N GLY A 198 -17.07 -23.62 -31.24
CA GLY A 198 -15.82 -23.15 -31.85
C GLY A 198 -14.65 -24.04 -31.46
N ASP A 199 -13.55 -23.43 -31.02
CA ASP A 199 -12.37 -24.14 -30.51
C ASP A 199 -12.48 -24.47 -29.00
N TYR A 200 -13.59 -24.14 -28.35
CA TYR A 200 -13.85 -24.41 -26.93
C TYR A 200 -14.78 -25.60 -26.74
N GLN A 201 -14.75 -26.18 -25.53
CA GLN A 201 -15.80 -27.07 -25.04
C GLN A 201 -16.56 -26.42 -23.88
N TRP A 202 -17.85 -26.65 -23.81
CA TRP A 202 -18.73 -26.03 -22.81
C TRP A 202 -19.74 -27.02 -22.27
N LEU A 203 -19.97 -27.02 -20.97
CA LEU A 203 -21.04 -27.74 -20.30
C LEU A 203 -22.38 -27.08 -20.62
N ASP A 204 -23.42 -27.87 -20.84
CA ASP A 204 -24.78 -27.38 -21.07
C ASP A 204 -25.45 -26.92 -19.76
N PRO A 205 -25.64 -25.61 -19.51
CA PRO A 205 -26.26 -25.15 -18.27
C PRO A 205 -27.73 -25.56 -18.15
N GLY A 206 -28.38 -26.02 -19.23
CA GLY A 206 -29.75 -26.51 -19.19
C GLY A 206 -29.92 -27.89 -18.55
N LEU A 207 -28.83 -28.61 -18.28
CA LEU A 207 -28.89 -29.97 -17.75
C LEU A 207 -28.69 -29.99 -16.23
N ALA A 208 -29.62 -30.62 -15.50
CA ALA A 208 -29.52 -30.78 -14.05
C ALA A 208 -28.21 -31.46 -13.60
N ASP A 209 -27.72 -32.43 -14.38
CA ASP A 209 -26.47 -33.13 -14.15
C ASP A 209 -25.22 -32.21 -14.23
N VAL A 210 -25.27 -31.19 -15.11
CA VAL A 210 -24.21 -30.16 -15.20
C VAL A 210 -24.28 -29.26 -13.98
N GLN A 211 -25.47 -28.80 -13.61
CA GLN A 211 -25.69 -27.95 -12.45
C GLN A 211 -25.17 -28.60 -11.16
N GLU A 212 -25.49 -29.87 -10.97
CA GLU A 212 -25.04 -30.68 -9.83
C GLU A 212 -23.53 -30.98 -9.88
N HIS A 213 -22.95 -31.23 -11.05
CA HIS A 213 -21.51 -31.44 -11.17
C HIS A 213 -20.73 -30.18 -10.80
N SER A 214 -21.05 -29.04 -11.41
CA SER A 214 -20.35 -27.77 -11.14
C SER A 214 -20.51 -27.32 -9.68
N ARG A 215 -21.69 -27.50 -9.07
CA ARG A 215 -21.87 -27.25 -7.62
C ARG A 215 -20.99 -28.15 -6.77
N ARG A 216 -20.95 -29.46 -7.03
CA ARG A 216 -20.10 -30.40 -6.25
C ARG A 216 -18.63 -30.07 -6.33
N VAL A 217 -18.12 -29.68 -7.51
CA VAL A 217 -16.72 -29.26 -7.67
C VAL A 217 -16.41 -28.02 -6.82
N ILE A 218 -17.31 -27.04 -6.79
CA ILE A 218 -17.13 -25.83 -5.99
C ILE A 218 -17.24 -26.15 -4.49
N LEU A 219 -18.24 -26.94 -4.09
CA LEU A 219 -18.47 -27.30 -2.69
C LEU A 219 -17.36 -28.19 -2.12
N ASP A 220 -16.75 -29.06 -2.92
CA ASP A 220 -15.55 -29.80 -2.53
C ASP A 220 -14.43 -28.88 -2.03
N VAL A 221 -14.21 -27.78 -2.75
CA VAL A 221 -13.20 -26.78 -2.37
C VAL A 221 -13.63 -26.01 -1.13
N VAL A 222 -14.91 -25.63 -1.05
CA VAL A 222 -15.48 -24.98 0.13
C VAL A 222 -15.32 -25.88 1.35
N GLU A 223 -15.57 -27.19 1.27
CA GLU A 223 -15.48 -28.13 2.38
C GLU A 223 -14.03 -28.32 2.85
N ARG A 224 -13.10 -28.56 1.92
CA ARG A 224 -11.75 -29.05 2.26
C ARG A 224 -10.71 -27.97 2.54
N TYR A 225 -10.83 -26.78 1.94
CA TYR A 225 -9.82 -25.74 2.04
C TYR A 225 -10.30 -24.57 2.92
N ASP A 226 -9.38 -23.84 3.56
CA ASP A 226 -9.70 -22.62 4.33
C ASP A 226 -9.79 -21.38 3.43
N ILE A 227 -10.53 -21.46 2.32
CA ILE A 227 -10.76 -20.30 1.43
C ILE A 227 -11.66 -19.26 2.11
N ASP A 228 -11.40 -17.98 1.87
CA ASP A 228 -12.22 -16.89 2.39
C ASP A 228 -13.39 -16.52 1.49
N GLY A 229 -13.32 -16.91 0.22
CA GLY A 229 -14.41 -16.76 -0.71
C GLY A 229 -14.40 -17.73 -1.89
N VAL A 230 -15.56 -17.85 -2.52
CA VAL A 230 -15.78 -18.44 -3.84
C VAL A 230 -16.05 -17.30 -4.82
N HIS A 231 -15.40 -17.35 -5.98
CA HIS A 231 -15.55 -16.36 -7.03
C HIS A 231 -15.94 -17.00 -8.36
N LEU A 232 -16.95 -16.45 -9.02
CA LEU A 232 -17.23 -16.71 -10.44
C LEU A 232 -16.91 -15.46 -11.26
N ASP A 233 -16.38 -15.66 -12.46
CA ASP A 233 -16.19 -14.58 -13.44
C ASP A 233 -17.44 -14.41 -14.31
N ASP A 234 -17.26 -13.97 -15.56
CA ASP A 234 -18.32 -13.56 -16.47
C ASP A 234 -18.79 -14.65 -17.45
N TYR A 235 -18.26 -15.87 -17.35
CA TYR A 235 -18.58 -16.96 -18.28
C TYR A 235 -19.76 -17.82 -17.80
N PHE A 236 -20.94 -17.59 -18.39
CA PHE A 236 -22.16 -18.37 -18.19
C PHE A 236 -22.45 -19.25 -19.42
N TYR A 237 -23.33 -18.82 -20.31
CA TYR A 237 -23.28 -19.31 -21.69
C TYR A 237 -22.06 -18.70 -22.41
N PRO A 238 -21.49 -19.38 -23.41
CA PRO A 238 -20.26 -18.92 -24.05
C PRO A 238 -20.51 -17.67 -24.90
N TYR A 239 -19.47 -16.84 -25.06
CA TYR A 239 -19.50 -15.71 -25.98
C TYR A 239 -19.81 -16.18 -27.41
N PRO A 240 -20.83 -15.64 -28.09
CA PRO A 240 -21.16 -16.06 -29.46
C PRO A 240 -19.98 -15.93 -30.44
N SER A 241 -19.05 -15.00 -30.18
CA SER A 241 -17.84 -14.82 -30.98
C SER A 241 -16.92 -16.04 -30.98
N TYR A 242 -17.02 -16.95 -30.02
CA TYR A 242 -16.24 -18.19 -30.02
C TYR A 242 -16.65 -19.12 -31.16
N ALA A 243 -17.87 -19.02 -31.67
CA ALA A 243 -18.38 -19.87 -32.74
C ALA A 243 -18.93 -19.05 -33.93
N ASP A 244 -18.29 -17.92 -34.25
CA ASP A 244 -18.69 -17.04 -35.36
C ASP A 244 -20.16 -16.59 -35.32
N GLY A 245 -20.71 -16.41 -34.11
CA GLY A 245 -22.09 -16.00 -33.88
C GLY A 245 -23.12 -17.13 -33.94
N LYS A 246 -22.71 -18.40 -34.06
CA LYS A 246 -23.62 -19.55 -34.00
C LYS A 246 -24.29 -19.66 -32.63
N GLU A 247 -25.52 -20.18 -32.62
CA GLU A 247 -26.22 -20.48 -31.37
C GLU A 247 -25.55 -21.62 -30.61
N PHE A 248 -25.64 -21.56 -29.28
CA PHE A 248 -25.23 -22.65 -28.41
C PHE A 248 -26.10 -23.91 -28.66
N PRO A 249 -25.50 -25.11 -28.81
CA PRO A 249 -26.20 -26.32 -29.25
C PRO A 249 -26.96 -27.06 -28.12
N ASP A 250 -27.68 -26.33 -27.27
CA ASP A 250 -28.53 -26.89 -26.20
C ASP A 250 -29.94 -27.28 -26.68
N SER A 251 -30.10 -27.62 -27.97
CA SER A 251 -31.42 -27.95 -28.51
C SER A 251 -32.03 -29.17 -27.82
N LEU A 252 -31.23 -30.19 -27.49
CA LEU A 252 -31.73 -31.40 -26.84
C LEU A 252 -32.25 -31.13 -25.42
N SER A 253 -31.47 -30.41 -24.59
CA SER A 253 -31.89 -30.03 -23.23
C SER A 253 -33.08 -29.09 -23.25
N TRP A 254 -33.18 -28.20 -24.25
CA TRP A 254 -34.36 -27.38 -24.47
C TRP A 254 -35.62 -28.19 -24.81
N HIS A 255 -35.52 -29.18 -25.71
CA HIS A 255 -36.68 -30.05 -26.03
C HIS A 255 -37.12 -30.85 -24.81
N GLN A 256 -36.17 -31.37 -24.02
CA GLN A 256 -36.49 -32.04 -22.77
C GLN A 256 -37.25 -31.12 -21.80
N ALA A 257 -36.82 -29.86 -21.64
CA ALA A 257 -37.51 -28.91 -20.78
C ALA A 257 -38.95 -28.61 -21.26
N LEU A 258 -39.20 -28.60 -22.57
CA LEU A 258 -40.54 -28.48 -23.15
C LEU A 258 -41.42 -29.69 -22.83
N GLU A 259 -40.86 -30.91 -22.90
CA GLU A 259 -41.57 -32.14 -22.53
C GLU A 259 -41.88 -32.19 -21.02
N GLU A 260 -41.00 -31.63 -20.19
CA GLU A 260 -41.19 -31.45 -18.75
C GLU A 260 -42.18 -30.31 -18.41
N GLY A 261 -42.67 -29.59 -19.42
CA GLY A 261 -43.78 -28.63 -19.29
C GLY A 261 -43.38 -27.17 -19.05
N THR A 262 -42.16 -26.77 -19.38
CA THR A 262 -41.77 -25.34 -19.29
C THR A 262 -42.65 -24.48 -20.20
N THR A 263 -43.12 -23.33 -19.69
CA THR A 263 -43.85 -22.31 -20.46
C THR A 263 -42.99 -21.10 -20.79
N MET A 264 -41.71 -21.11 -20.42
CA MET A 264 -40.76 -20.02 -20.66
C MET A 264 -40.37 -19.95 -22.14
N SER A 265 -39.91 -18.78 -22.60
CA SER A 265 -39.13 -18.74 -23.84
C SER A 265 -37.79 -19.45 -23.64
N ARG A 266 -37.14 -19.93 -24.72
CA ARG A 266 -35.81 -20.58 -24.60
C ARG A 266 -34.79 -19.64 -23.95
N ASP A 267 -34.81 -18.35 -24.28
CA ASP A 267 -33.92 -17.36 -23.67
C ASP A 267 -34.20 -17.17 -22.17
N ASP A 268 -35.48 -17.15 -21.75
CA ASP A 268 -35.84 -17.06 -20.33
C ASP A 268 -35.52 -18.36 -19.58
N TRP A 269 -35.69 -19.51 -20.22
CA TRP A 269 -35.28 -20.80 -19.67
C TRP A 269 -33.76 -20.86 -19.45
N ARG A 270 -32.96 -20.41 -20.42
CA ARG A 270 -31.50 -20.30 -20.28
C ARG A 270 -31.11 -19.43 -19.09
N ARG A 271 -31.72 -18.26 -18.94
CA ARG A 271 -31.52 -17.37 -17.77
C ARG A 271 -31.94 -18.05 -16.48
N ASN A 272 -33.14 -18.64 -16.43
CA ASN A 272 -33.66 -19.33 -15.25
C ASN A 272 -32.76 -20.48 -14.78
N ASN A 273 -32.10 -21.19 -15.70
CA ASN A 273 -31.13 -22.23 -15.34
C ASN A 273 -29.89 -21.64 -14.64
N VAL A 274 -29.36 -20.54 -15.16
CA VAL A 274 -28.21 -19.84 -14.55
C VAL A 274 -28.64 -19.19 -13.22
N ASP A 275 -29.79 -18.54 -13.16
CA ASP A 275 -30.34 -17.94 -11.95
C ASP A 275 -30.53 -18.99 -10.84
N GLY A 276 -31.07 -20.15 -11.22
CA GLY A 276 -31.25 -21.30 -10.34
C GLY A 276 -29.92 -21.82 -9.79
N PHE A 277 -28.90 -21.93 -10.63
CA PHE A 277 -27.54 -22.29 -10.21
C PHE A 277 -26.98 -21.31 -9.20
N ILE A 278 -27.01 -20.01 -9.50
CA ILE A 278 -26.43 -18.96 -8.65
C ILE A 278 -27.13 -18.90 -7.30
N ARG A 279 -28.46 -18.96 -7.29
CA ARG A 279 -29.23 -19.03 -6.05
C ARG A 279 -28.84 -20.25 -5.22
N GLN A 280 -28.83 -21.44 -5.83
CA GLN A 280 -28.57 -22.68 -5.10
C GLN A 280 -27.14 -22.72 -4.59
N LEU A 281 -26.17 -22.34 -5.42
CA LEU A 281 -24.76 -22.29 -5.03
C LEU A 281 -24.53 -21.34 -3.85
N TYR A 282 -25.15 -20.16 -3.85
CA TYR A 282 -25.10 -19.26 -2.69
C TYR A 282 -25.62 -19.97 -1.43
N THR A 283 -26.82 -20.56 -1.51
CA THR A 283 -27.44 -21.30 -0.39
C THR A 283 -26.52 -22.40 0.12
N ASP A 284 -25.97 -23.25 -0.75
CA ASP A 284 -25.13 -24.36 -0.32
C ASP A 284 -23.82 -23.89 0.31
N ILE A 285 -23.18 -22.85 -0.23
CA ILE A 285 -21.96 -22.29 0.38
C ILE A 285 -22.28 -21.82 1.80
N LYS A 286 -23.41 -21.12 1.98
CA LYS A 286 -23.83 -20.67 3.31
C LYS A 286 -24.15 -21.84 4.25
N GLU A 287 -24.70 -22.95 3.75
CA GLU A 287 -24.98 -24.15 4.54
C GLU A 287 -23.70 -24.89 4.96
N VAL A 288 -22.70 -24.96 4.08
CA VAL A 288 -21.45 -25.68 4.31
C VAL A 288 -20.48 -24.87 5.18
N LYS A 289 -20.24 -23.59 4.83
CA LYS A 289 -19.38 -22.66 5.57
C LYS A 289 -19.97 -21.24 5.48
N PRO A 290 -20.85 -20.83 6.42
CA PRO A 290 -21.57 -19.55 6.39
C PRO A 290 -20.68 -18.33 6.14
N GLU A 291 -19.48 -18.31 6.70
CA GLU A 291 -18.52 -17.22 6.65
C GLU A 291 -17.75 -17.09 5.32
N VAL A 292 -17.81 -18.08 4.43
CA VAL A 292 -17.13 -18.05 3.12
C VAL A 292 -17.90 -17.16 2.15
N LYS A 293 -17.32 -16.04 1.71
CA LYS A 293 -18.00 -15.09 0.83
C LYS A 293 -18.26 -15.70 -0.54
N PHE A 294 -19.42 -15.46 -1.14
CA PHE A 294 -19.66 -15.77 -2.55
C PHE A 294 -19.69 -14.49 -3.38
N GLY A 295 -18.91 -14.40 -4.45
CA GLY A 295 -18.97 -13.23 -5.32
C GLY A 295 -18.86 -13.55 -6.79
N ILE A 296 -19.35 -12.61 -7.59
CA ILE A 296 -19.43 -12.75 -9.04
C ILE A 296 -18.85 -11.50 -9.68
N SER A 297 -18.01 -11.69 -10.70
CA SER A 297 -17.52 -10.62 -11.58
C SER A 297 -18.21 -10.71 -12.93
N PRO A 298 -19.41 -10.13 -13.10
CA PRO A 298 -20.08 -10.16 -14.38
C PRO A 298 -19.48 -9.15 -15.35
N PHE A 299 -19.89 -9.26 -16.61
CA PHE A 299 -19.65 -8.23 -17.60
C PHE A 299 -20.15 -6.86 -17.11
N GLY A 300 -19.34 -5.81 -17.32
CA GLY A 300 -19.61 -4.48 -16.73
C GLY A 300 -20.92 -3.83 -17.18
N THR A 301 -21.42 -4.15 -18.38
CA THR A 301 -22.71 -3.68 -18.88
C THR A 301 -23.74 -4.81 -18.82
N TRP A 302 -24.78 -4.68 -17.98
CA TRP A 302 -25.86 -5.67 -17.93
C TRP A 302 -26.58 -5.77 -19.29
N ARG A 303 -27.05 -4.62 -19.78
CA ARG A 303 -27.72 -4.46 -21.08
C ARG A 303 -27.43 -3.07 -21.67
N PRO A 304 -27.29 -2.95 -23.00
CA PRO A 304 -27.31 -1.65 -23.68
C PRO A 304 -28.51 -0.81 -23.25
N GLY A 305 -28.30 0.48 -22.99
CA GLY A 305 -29.32 1.40 -22.49
C GLY A 305 -29.52 1.40 -20.97
N HIS A 306 -28.78 0.57 -20.22
CA HIS A 306 -28.87 0.50 -18.76
C HIS A 306 -27.49 0.64 -18.09
N PRO A 307 -27.07 1.87 -17.72
CA PRO A 307 -27.79 3.15 -17.82
C PRO A 307 -27.85 3.72 -19.26
N GLU A 308 -28.61 4.80 -19.48
CA GLU A 308 -28.99 5.41 -20.79
C GLU A 308 -27.80 5.79 -21.72
N ARG A 309 -26.56 5.68 -21.23
CA ARG A 309 -25.30 5.91 -21.96
C ARG A 309 -24.42 4.66 -22.11
N THR A 310 -25.05 3.50 -22.16
CA THR A 310 -24.38 2.21 -22.39
C THR A 310 -24.79 1.60 -23.73
N GLY A 311 -23.83 0.97 -24.41
CA GLY A 311 -24.02 0.29 -25.67
C GLY A 311 -23.06 -0.90 -25.80
N GLY A 312 -23.13 -1.61 -26.92
CA GLY A 312 -22.26 -2.76 -27.19
C GLY A 312 -22.89 -4.07 -26.76
N PHE A 313 -22.10 -4.91 -26.09
CA PHE A 313 -22.46 -6.29 -25.76
C PHE A 313 -23.61 -6.36 -24.74
N ASP A 314 -24.60 -7.24 -25.00
CA ASP A 314 -25.77 -7.46 -24.14
C ASP A 314 -25.60 -8.80 -23.40
N ALA A 315 -25.03 -8.74 -22.19
CA ALA A 315 -24.73 -9.94 -21.40
C ALA A 315 -26.02 -10.71 -21.00
N TYR A 316 -27.10 -9.99 -20.70
CA TYR A 316 -28.41 -10.59 -20.40
C TYR A 316 -28.96 -11.43 -21.56
N LYS A 317 -28.76 -10.97 -22.79
CA LYS A 317 -29.24 -11.67 -24.00
C LYS A 317 -28.26 -12.72 -24.51
N GLN A 318 -26.96 -12.44 -24.47
CA GLN A 318 -25.94 -13.25 -25.17
C GLN A 318 -25.26 -14.27 -24.27
N LEU A 319 -25.07 -13.95 -22.98
CA LEU A 319 -24.51 -14.89 -21.99
C LEU A 319 -25.59 -15.48 -21.08
N TYR A 320 -26.84 -15.01 -21.23
CA TYR A 320 -27.97 -15.39 -20.37
C TYR A 320 -27.69 -15.17 -18.88
N ALA A 321 -26.90 -14.13 -18.59
CA ALA A 321 -26.49 -13.74 -17.25
C ALA A 321 -27.37 -12.59 -16.76
N ASP A 322 -28.40 -12.87 -15.96
CA ASP A 322 -29.17 -11.81 -15.30
C ASP A 322 -28.50 -11.33 -14.01
N ALA A 323 -27.28 -10.81 -14.18
CA ALA A 323 -26.43 -10.26 -13.13
C ALA A 323 -27.13 -9.22 -12.24
N ARG A 324 -28.07 -8.46 -12.81
CA ARG A 324 -28.87 -7.49 -12.05
C ARG A 324 -29.83 -8.18 -11.10
N PHE A 325 -30.46 -9.28 -11.52
CA PHE A 325 -31.37 -10.04 -10.68
C PHE A 325 -30.63 -10.66 -9.49
N TRP A 326 -29.47 -11.30 -9.71
CA TRP A 326 -28.68 -11.92 -8.65
C TRP A 326 -28.27 -10.92 -7.55
N LEU A 327 -27.82 -9.72 -7.95
CA LEU A 327 -27.44 -8.66 -7.02
C LEU A 327 -28.64 -8.13 -6.22
N ARG A 328 -29.79 -7.93 -6.88
CA ARG A 328 -31.01 -7.42 -6.23
C ARG A 328 -31.60 -8.40 -5.23
N GLU A 329 -31.52 -9.69 -5.51
CA GLU A 329 -31.96 -10.75 -4.60
C GLU A 329 -30.94 -11.01 -3.48
N GLY A 330 -29.67 -10.63 -3.68
CA GLY A 330 -28.61 -10.81 -2.70
C GLY A 330 -28.03 -12.22 -2.69
N TRP A 331 -28.08 -12.92 -3.82
CA TRP A 331 -27.46 -14.26 -4.02
C TRP A 331 -25.95 -14.17 -4.25
N VAL A 332 -25.32 -13.19 -3.60
CA VAL A 332 -23.90 -12.88 -3.57
C VAL A 332 -23.64 -12.11 -2.28
N ASP A 333 -22.41 -12.20 -1.79
CA ASP A 333 -21.86 -11.35 -0.74
C ASP A 333 -21.11 -10.15 -1.33
N TYR A 334 -20.51 -10.33 -2.51
CA TYR A 334 -19.87 -9.22 -3.23
C TYR A 334 -20.07 -9.31 -4.74
N PHE A 335 -19.98 -8.15 -5.39
CA PHE A 335 -20.12 -8.00 -6.83
C PHE A 335 -18.96 -7.20 -7.40
N SER A 336 -18.35 -7.73 -8.46
CA SER A 336 -17.18 -7.12 -9.10
C SER A 336 -17.40 -6.88 -10.59
N PRO A 337 -18.35 -5.99 -10.98
CA PRO A 337 -18.62 -5.75 -12.39
C PRO A 337 -17.34 -5.30 -13.10
N GLN A 338 -17.06 -5.90 -14.27
CA GLN A 338 -15.85 -5.63 -15.04
C GLN A 338 -15.92 -4.27 -15.73
N LEU A 339 -15.55 -3.20 -15.03
CA LEU A 339 -15.64 -1.82 -15.51
C LEU A 339 -14.39 -1.43 -16.30
N TYR A 340 -14.13 -2.17 -17.38
CA TYR A 340 -12.92 -2.05 -18.19
C TYR A 340 -13.01 -0.91 -19.22
N ASN A 341 -13.47 0.25 -18.78
CA ASN A 341 -13.58 1.47 -19.58
C ASN A 341 -12.96 2.65 -18.83
N ARG A 342 -12.52 3.67 -19.58
CA ARG A 342 -11.97 4.90 -18.98
C ARG A 342 -13.06 5.78 -18.36
N ILE A 343 -12.65 6.63 -17.43
CA ILE A 343 -13.47 7.66 -16.78
C ILE A 343 -14.05 8.62 -17.82
N ASP A 344 -13.25 9.02 -18.81
CA ASP A 344 -13.57 10.05 -19.79
C ASP A 344 -14.39 9.58 -21.00
N LYS A 345 -14.81 8.31 -21.05
CA LYS A 345 -15.57 7.78 -22.19
C LYS A 345 -16.97 8.36 -22.28
N VAL A 346 -17.39 8.67 -23.50
CA VAL A 346 -18.76 9.13 -23.78
C VAL A 346 -19.78 8.00 -23.62
N ILE A 347 -19.43 6.80 -24.09
CA ILE A 347 -20.22 5.57 -23.99
C ILE A 347 -19.53 4.64 -23.00
N ARG A 348 -20.28 4.15 -22.00
CA ARG A 348 -19.76 3.36 -20.88
C ARG A 348 -18.68 4.06 -20.02
N PRO A 349 -18.88 5.31 -19.56
CA PRO A 349 -17.95 5.92 -18.61
C PRO A 349 -17.92 5.13 -17.30
N PHE A 350 -16.72 4.88 -16.79
CA PHE A 350 -16.50 4.20 -15.50
C PHE A 350 -17.42 4.68 -14.36
N PRO A 351 -17.45 5.98 -14.00
CA PRO A 351 -18.25 6.45 -12.85
C PRO A 351 -19.75 6.20 -13.03
N VAL A 352 -20.27 6.33 -14.25
CA VAL A 352 -21.71 6.20 -14.54
C VAL A 352 -22.15 4.74 -14.42
N ILE A 353 -21.34 3.79 -14.89
CA ILE A 353 -21.66 2.37 -14.75
C ILE A 353 -21.52 1.93 -13.29
N LEU A 354 -20.49 2.40 -12.60
CA LEU A 354 -20.30 2.10 -11.18
C LEU A 354 -21.49 2.58 -10.33
N GLN A 355 -21.92 3.82 -10.54
CA GLN A 355 -23.11 4.37 -9.89
C GLN A 355 -24.34 3.51 -10.18
N TRP A 356 -24.56 3.13 -11.43
CA TRP A 356 -25.73 2.33 -11.80
C TRP A 356 -25.76 0.97 -11.10
N TRP A 357 -24.61 0.28 -10.98
CA TRP A 357 -24.53 -0.97 -10.23
C TRP A 357 -24.78 -0.77 -8.73
N SER A 358 -24.26 0.30 -8.14
CA SER A 358 -24.56 0.66 -6.75
C SER A 358 -26.07 0.87 -6.54
N GLU A 359 -26.75 1.53 -7.49
CA GLU A 359 -28.21 1.73 -7.45
C GLU A 359 -29.02 0.42 -7.62
N GLN A 360 -28.42 -0.63 -8.23
CA GLN A 360 -29.08 -1.93 -8.35
C GLN A 360 -28.92 -2.78 -7.08
N ASN A 361 -28.09 -2.37 -6.12
CA ASN A 361 -27.75 -3.15 -4.94
C ASN A 361 -28.75 -2.96 -3.79
N LEU A 362 -29.91 -3.64 -3.89
CA LEU A 362 -31.00 -3.50 -2.92
C LEU A 362 -30.74 -4.20 -1.57
N LYS A 363 -29.66 -4.99 -1.47
CA LYS A 363 -29.33 -5.79 -0.28
C LYS A 363 -28.05 -5.31 0.41
N ASN A 364 -27.51 -4.16 -0.01
CA ASN A 364 -26.27 -3.58 0.52
C ASN A 364 -25.10 -4.58 0.54
N ARG A 365 -24.99 -5.39 -0.52
CA ARG A 365 -23.83 -6.26 -0.74
C ARG A 365 -22.60 -5.46 -1.10
N HIS A 366 -21.42 -6.05 -0.98
CA HIS A 366 -20.21 -5.32 -1.37
C HIS A 366 -20.17 -5.09 -2.89
N ILE A 367 -19.81 -3.87 -3.31
CA ILE A 367 -19.50 -3.56 -4.71
C ILE A 367 -18.03 -3.22 -4.80
N TRP A 368 -17.26 -4.04 -5.52
CA TRP A 368 -15.82 -3.89 -5.73
C TRP A 368 -15.52 -3.97 -7.24
N PRO A 369 -15.64 -2.86 -8.00
CA PRO A 369 -15.50 -2.88 -9.45
C PRO A 369 -14.17 -3.49 -9.91
N GLY A 370 -14.25 -4.26 -11.00
CA GLY A 370 -13.08 -4.75 -11.71
C GLY A 370 -12.42 -3.63 -12.52
N LEU A 371 -11.13 -3.40 -12.31
CA LEU A 371 -10.31 -2.39 -12.97
C LEU A 371 -9.34 -3.06 -13.96
N TYR A 372 -9.33 -2.63 -15.23
CA TYR A 372 -8.43 -3.21 -16.23
C TYR A 372 -7.02 -2.61 -16.16
N THR A 373 -6.30 -3.00 -15.11
CA THR A 373 -4.97 -2.49 -14.77
C THR A 373 -3.93 -2.80 -15.84
N GLY A 374 -4.08 -3.94 -16.53
CA GLY A 374 -3.26 -4.32 -17.68
C GLY A 374 -3.27 -3.33 -18.85
N LYS A 375 -4.29 -2.46 -18.95
CA LYS A 375 -4.28 -1.37 -19.95
C LYS A 375 -3.41 -0.19 -19.57
N SER A 376 -3.01 -0.05 -18.31
CA SER A 376 -2.09 1.00 -17.84
C SER A 376 -0.64 0.49 -17.65
N SER A 377 -0.38 -0.80 -17.87
CA SER A 377 0.98 -1.37 -17.89
C SER A 377 1.56 -1.32 -19.31
N GLY A 378 2.22 -0.21 -19.68
CA GLY A 378 2.99 -0.08 -20.93
C GLY A 378 2.87 1.28 -21.65
N GLY A 379 3.80 1.57 -22.57
CA GLY A 379 3.98 2.91 -23.17
C GLY A 379 2.84 3.44 -24.08
N ASN A 380 1.94 2.57 -24.55
CA ASN A 380 0.79 2.94 -25.39
C ASN A 380 -0.57 2.70 -24.68
N GLY A 381 -0.54 2.53 -23.35
CA GLY A 381 -1.70 2.22 -22.51
C GLY A 381 -2.53 3.43 -22.09
N TRP A 382 -3.50 3.20 -21.20
CA TRP A 382 -4.14 4.28 -20.43
C TRP A 382 -3.09 4.97 -19.53
N PRO A 383 -3.24 6.28 -19.26
CA PRO A 383 -2.40 6.96 -18.29
C PRO A 383 -2.52 6.26 -16.92
N VAL A 384 -1.46 6.29 -16.10
CA VAL A 384 -1.47 5.63 -14.79
C VAL A 384 -2.44 6.27 -13.81
N GLU A 385 -2.71 7.56 -14.02
CA GLU A 385 -3.71 8.36 -13.31
C GLU A 385 -5.14 7.87 -13.58
N GLU A 386 -5.37 7.12 -14.66
CA GLU A 386 -6.67 6.53 -14.95
C GLU A 386 -7.06 5.54 -13.85
N ILE A 387 -6.17 4.60 -13.50
CA ILE A 387 -6.46 3.58 -12.49
C ILE A 387 -6.54 4.21 -11.09
N THR A 388 -5.64 5.13 -10.74
CA THR A 388 -5.74 5.82 -9.44
C THR A 388 -7.01 6.67 -9.34
N GLY A 389 -7.39 7.36 -10.42
CA GLY A 389 -8.65 8.08 -10.53
C GLY A 389 -9.86 7.18 -10.35
N GLN A 390 -9.87 5.98 -10.94
CA GLN A 390 -10.94 5.00 -10.78
C GLN A 390 -11.07 4.53 -9.32
N VAL A 391 -9.95 4.31 -8.63
CA VAL A 391 -9.95 3.98 -7.19
C VAL A 391 -10.52 5.13 -6.36
N TYR A 392 -10.13 6.38 -6.61
CA TYR A 392 -10.68 7.53 -5.89
C TYR A 392 -12.17 7.77 -6.18
N ILE A 393 -12.61 7.55 -7.41
CA ILE A 393 -14.03 7.58 -7.77
C ILE A 393 -14.80 6.50 -7.02
N ALA A 394 -14.25 5.27 -6.94
CA ALA A 394 -14.85 4.19 -6.18
C ALA A 394 -15.01 4.56 -4.70
N ARG A 395 -13.99 5.15 -4.07
CA ARG A 395 -14.06 5.65 -2.69
C ARG A 395 -15.09 6.77 -2.47
N GLY A 396 -15.30 7.61 -3.47
CA GLY A 396 -16.29 8.69 -3.43
C GLY A 396 -17.73 8.21 -3.67
N GLN A 397 -17.92 6.98 -4.15
CA GLN A 397 -19.24 6.44 -4.47
C GLN A 397 -19.88 5.79 -3.23
N PRO A 398 -21.12 6.15 -2.87
CA PRO A 398 -21.83 5.47 -1.77
C PRO A 398 -21.89 3.95 -1.97
N ASN A 399 -21.65 3.22 -0.89
CA ASN A 399 -21.70 1.75 -0.82
C ASN A 399 -20.69 1.01 -1.71
N VAL A 400 -19.69 1.71 -2.26
CA VAL A 400 -18.54 1.10 -2.95
C VAL A 400 -17.35 1.15 -2.00
N THR A 401 -16.87 -0.03 -1.62
CA THR A 401 -15.94 -0.18 -0.49
C THR A 401 -14.64 -0.87 -0.90
N GLY A 402 -14.26 -0.80 -2.18
CA GLY A 402 -13.06 -1.44 -2.67
C GLY A 402 -13.04 -1.57 -4.18
N SER A 403 -12.03 -2.26 -4.69
CA SER A 403 -11.80 -2.52 -6.12
C SER A 403 -11.06 -3.84 -6.32
N VAL A 404 -11.12 -4.38 -7.53
CA VAL A 404 -10.37 -5.58 -7.93
C VAL A 404 -9.59 -5.33 -9.20
N HIS A 405 -8.32 -5.68 -9.24
CA HIS A 405 -7.44 -5.40 -10.37
C HIS A 405 -7.28 -6.61 -11.30
N PHE A 406 -7.53 -6.40 -12.59
CA PHE A 406 -7.25 -7.37 -13.65
C PHE A 406 -5.99 -6.95 -14.44
N SER A 407 -4.87 -7.69 -14.34
CA SER A 407 -4.60 -8.84 -13.46
C SER A 407 -3.24 -8.71 -12.76
N MET A 408 -2.87 -9.71 -11.97
CA MET A 408 -1.65 -9.70 -11.15
C MET A 408 -0.37 -9.45 -11.97
N GLN A 409 -0.27 -9.97 -13.18
CA GLN A 409 0.86 -9.74 -14.09
C GLN A 409 1.14 -8.24 -14.30
N SER A 410 0.10 -7.41 -14.42
CA SER A 410 0.25 -5.96 -14.59
C SER A 410 0.79 -5.24 -13.34
N MET A 411 0.81 -5.93 -12.20
CA MET A 411 1.33 -5.46 -10.93
C MET A 411 2.72 -6.00 -10.61
N MET A 412 3.27 -6.94 -11.38
CA MET A 412 4.55 -7.57 -11.06
C MET A 412 5.76 -6.68 -11.34
N ASP A 413 5.71 -5.79 -12.33
CA ASP A 413 6.83 -4.89 -12.63
C ASP A 413 6.92 -3.73 -11.61
N GLU A 414 7.99 -3.71 -10.82
CA GLU A 414 8.28 -2.66 -9.82
C GLU A 414 8.66 -1.31 -10.44
N ASN A 415 9.17 -1.32 -11.67
CA ASN A 415 9.55 -0.11 -12.40
C ASN A 415 8.36 0.55 -13.08
N ALA A 416 7.24 -0.18 -13.23
CA ALA A 416 6.01 0.35 -13.78
C ALA A 416 5.54 1.55 -12.94
N SER A 417 5.34 2.67 -13.62
CA SER A 417 4.79 3.89 -13.02
C SER A 417 3.50 3.60 -12.24
N LEU A 418 2.66 2.70 -12.76
CA LEU A 418 1.37 2.35 -12.17
C LEU A 418 1.47 1.82 -10.73
N VAL A 419 2.35 0.86 -10.47
CA VAL A 419 2.50 0.27 -9.14
C VAL A 419 2.97 1.30 -8.12
N ARG A 420 3.92 2.16 -8.52
CA ARG A 420 4.38 3.27 -7.67
C ARG A 420 3.26 4.26 -7.37
N HIS A 421 2.40 4.58 -8.35
CA HIS A 421 1.28 5.49 -8.14
C HIS A 421 0.21 4.89 -7.21
N LEU A 422 -0.10 3.61 -7.34
CA LEU A 422 -1.02 2.92 -6.43
C LEU A 422 -0.45 2.85 -5.01
N ALA A 423 0.79 2.39 -4.85
CA ALA A 423 1.43 2.22 -3.55
C ALA A 423 1.78 3.54 -2.85
N ALA A 424 2.05 4.62 -3.59
CA ALA A 424 2.31 5.94 -3.01
C ALA A 424 1.04 6.80 -2.85
N GLY A 425 -0.04 6.44 -3.53
CA GLY A 425 -1.31 7.16 -3.54
C GLY A 425 -2.39 6.40 -2.78
N PRO A 426 -3.39 5.82 -3.46
CA PRO A 426 -4.55 5.25 -2.78
C PRO A 426 -4.18 4.11 -1.82
N TYR A 427 -3.17 3.29 -2.10
CA TYR A 427 -2.82 2.14 -1.27
C TYR A 427 -1.62 2.36 -0.35
N ALA A 428 -1.29 3.62 -0.02
CA ALA A 428 -0.16 3.95 0.85
C ALA A 428 -0.28 3.35 2.27
N GLU A 429 -1.49 3.36 2.83
CA GLU A 429 -1.78 2.81 4.16
C GLU A 429 -2.50 1.45 4.05
N PRO A 430 -2.23 0.51 4.97
CA PRO A 430 -2.96 -0.75 5.02
C PRO A 430 -4.43 -0.53 5.36
N ALA A 431 -5.31 -1.40 4.88
CA ALA A 431 -6.74 -1.33 5.14
C ALA A 431 -7.30 -2.72 5.48
N LEU A 432 -8.26 -2.75 6.40
CA LEU A 432 -9.06 -3.93 6.67
C LEU A 432 -10.04 -4.15 5.52
N ILE A 433 -10.47 -5.39 5.34
CA ILE A 433 -11.59 -5.70 4.45
C ILE A 433 -12.88 -5.14 5.09
N PRO A 434 -13.78 -4.52 4.31
CA PRO A 434 -15.07 -4.06 4.80
C PRO A 434 -15.89 -5.20 5.42
N ALA A 435 -16.51 -4.94 6.57
CA ALA A 435 -17.30 -5.96 7.26
C ALA A 435 -18.51 -6.41 6.41
N SER A 436 -18.87 -7.69 6.52
CA SER A 436 -20.03 -8.32 5.87
C SER A 436 -21.09 -8.65 6.94
N PRO A 437 -21.81 -7.63 7.47
CA PRO A 437 -22.71 -7.80 8.63
C PRO A 437 -23.89 -8.75 8.36
N TRP A 438 -24.20 -9.04 7.09
CA TRP A 438 -25.24 -10.01 6.73
C TRP A 438 -24.77 -11.46 6.81
N LEU A 439 -23.46 -11.72 6.89
CA LEU A 439 -22.90 -13.04 7.15
C LEU A 439 -22.78 -13.28 8.64
N ASP A 440 -22.15 -12.33 9.33
CA ASP A 440 -22.08 -12.28 10.78
C ASP A 440 -21.96 -10.81 11.20
N SER A 441 -22.70 -10.43 12.24
CA SER A 441 -22.69 -9.09 12.83
C SER A 441 -22.24 -9.11 14.28
N LYS A 442 -21.94 -10.28 14.83
CA LYS A 442 -21.46 -10.42 16.20
C LYS A 442 -19.94 -10.26 16.19
N PRO A 443 -19.38 -9.22 16.83
CA PRO A 443 -17.94 -9.10 16.95
C PRO A 443 -17.37 -10.22 17.85
N PRO A 444 -16.11 -10.61 17.63
CA PRO A 444 -15.44 -11.58 18.49
C PRO A 444 -15.24 -11.03 19.90
N ASP A 445 -15.06 -11.93 20.87
CA ASP A 445 -14.76 -11.55 22.24
C ASP A 445 -13.46 -10.70 22.35
N PRO A 446 -13.38 -9.75 23.30
CA PRO A 446 -12.19 -8.94 23.49
C PRO A 446 -10.94 -9.80 23.70
N PRO A 447 -9.81 -9.51 23.03
CA PRO A 447 -8.66 -10.40 23.10
C PRO A 447 -7.98 -10.39 24.46
N HIS A 448 -7.26 -11.46 24.75
CA HIS A 448 -6.26 -11.46 25.80
C HIS A 448 -4.95 -10.92 25.25
N ALA A 449 -4.41 -9.88 25.88
CA ALA A 449 -3.11 -9.36 25.52
C ALA A 449 -2.31 -8.91 26.75
N SER A 450 -0.99 -9.02 26.63
CA SER A 450 -0.02 -8.53 27.60
C SER A 450 1.10 -7.80 26.90
N LEU A 451 1.51 -6.68 27.46
CA LEU A 451 2.65 -5.91 27.00
C LEU A 451 3.85 -6.26 27.88
N THR A 452 4.93 -6.72 27.25
CA THR A 452 6.22 -6.98 27.91
C THR A 452 7.27 -6.08 27.31
N THR A 453 8.31 -5.77 28.07
CA THR A 453 9.45 -5.01 27.59
C THR A 453 10.72 -5.82 27.83
N ASN A 454 11.64 -5.83 26.86
CA ASN A 454 13.06 -6.04 27.16
C ASN A 454 13.76 -4.68 27.05
N THR A 455 15.01 -4.56 27.49
CA THR A 455 15.79 -3.30 27.50
C THR A 455 15.85 -2.55 26.14
N GLU A 456 15.31 -3.12 25.06
CA GLU A 456 15.36 -2.58 23.70
C GLU A 456 14.01 -2.34 23.02
N LYS A 457 12.96 -3.16 23.25
CA LYS A 457 11.66 -3.05 22.56
C LYS A 457 10.48 -3.54 23.39
N PHE A 458 9.29 -2.97 23.14
CA PHE A 458 8.04 -3.52 23.67
C PHE A 458 7.52 -4.63 22.75
N LYS A 459 7.06 -5.71 23.37
CA LYS A 459 6.50 -6.89 22.72
C LYS A 459 5.12 -7.14 23.28
N ILE A 460 4.17 -7.27 22.38
CA ILE A 460 2.82 -7.70 22.68
C ILE A 460 2.74 -9.20 22.51
N LYS A 461 2.18 -9.89 23.49
CA LYS A 461 1.67 -11.25 23.35
C LYS A 461 0.15 -11.17 23.33
N MET A 462 -0.49 -11.80 22.35
CA MET A 462 -1.93 -11.73 22.13
C MET A 462 -2.52 -13.09 21.78
N SER A 463 -3.75 -13.33 22.23
CA SER A 463 -4.55 -14.51 21.89
C SER A 463 -6.03 -14.15 21.85
N PRO A 464 -6.86 -14.93 21.12
CA PRO A 464 -8.32 -14.76 21.14
C PRO A 464 -8.86 -14.80 22.58
N GLY A 465 -9.90 -13.99 22.84
CA GLY A 465 -10.60 -13.97 24.14
C GLY A 465 -11.60 -15.10 24.34
N GLY A 466 -11.99 -15.75 23.25
CA GLY A 466 -12.95 -16.85 23.22
C GLY A 466 -12.59 -17.89 22.16
N ASN A 467 -13.59 -18.61 21.66
CA ASN A 467 -13.41 -19.63 20.63
C ASN A 467 -13.40 -19.06 19.20
N ASP A 468 -13.69 -17.78 19.04
CA ASP A 468 -13.74 -17.13 17.73
C ASP A 468 -12.35 -17.10 17.09
N LYS A 469 -12.31 -17.44 15.79
CA LYS A 469 -11.09 -17.34 15.00
C LYS A 469 -10.84 -15.89 14.62
N ILE A 470 -9.70 -15.37 15.07
CA ILE A 470 -9.23 -14.05 14.66
C ILE A 470 -8.49 -14.17 13.34
N ARG A 471 -8.95 -13.43 12.32
CA ARG A 471 -8.33 -13.34 11.00
C ARG A 471 -7.26 -12.25 10.95
N TRP A 472 -7.51 -11.10 11.58
CA TRP A 472 -6.51 -10.04 11.75
C TRP A 472 -6.50 -9.50 13.17
N TRP A 473 -5.33 -9.06 13.61
CA TRP A 473 -5.21 -8.18 14.77
C TRP A 473 -5.01 -6.75 14.28
N VAL A 474 -5.69 -5.80 14.92
CA VAL A 474 -5.34 -4.39 14.80
C VAL A 474 -4.60 -3.98 16.06
N VAL A 475 -3.40 -3.44 15.88
CA VAL A 475 -2.57 -2.93 16.97
C VAL A 475 -2.48 -1.42 16.81
N ARG A 476 -3.22 -0.67 17.64
CA ARG A 476 -3.14 0.80 17.69
C ARG A 476 -2.13 1.20 18.75
N THR A 477 -1.20 2.07 18.41
CA THR A 477 -0.18 2.56 19.34
C THR A 477 -0.23 4.07 19.40
N LYS A 478 -0.32 4.64 20.61
CA LYS A 478 -0.19 6.08 20.85
C LYS A 478 1.24 6.40 21.24
N LEU A 479 1.87 7.30 20.50
CA LEU A 479 3.23 7.77 20.76
C LEU A 479 3.26 9.29 20.65
N ASN A 480 3.67 9.98 21.71
CA ASN A 480 3.79 11.44 21.75
C ASN A 480 2.51 12.15 21.30
N ASN A 481 1.36 11.65 21.76
CA ASN A 481 0.03 12.14 21.39
C ASN A 481 -0.40 11.93 19.92
N SER A 482 0.38 11.22 19.10
CA SER A 482 0.00 10.78 17.77
C SER A 482 -0.32 9.30 17.74
N TRP A 483 -1.32 8.93 16.94
CA TRP A 483 -1.72 7.54 16.76
C TRP A 483 -1.06 6.91 15.55
N GLU A 484 -0.78 5.63 15.66
CA GLU A 484 -0.46 4.74 14.54
C GLU A 484 -1.18 3.41 14.70
N PHE A 485 -1.23 2.63 13.62
CA PHE A 485 -1.79 1.29 13.67
C PHE A 485 -1.03 0.33 12.75
N ASP A 486 -1.05 -0.94 13.14
CA ASP A 486 -0.64 -2.07 12.30
C ASP A 486 -1.82 -3.04 12.18
N ILE A 487 -1.98 -3.62 10.98
CA ILE A 487 -2.86 -4.77 10.74
C ILE A 487 -1.96 -5.99 10.56
N VAL A 488 -2.09 -6.98 11.43
CA VAL A 488 -1.26 -8.19 11.36
C VAL A 488 -2.11 -9.46 11.26
N PRO A 489 -1.60 -10.53 10.62
CA PRO A 489 -2.35 -11.78 10.51
C PRO A 489 -2.71 -12.37 11.87
N GLY A 490 -3.91 -12.92 12.02
CA GLY A 490 -4.41 -13.53 13.26
C GLY A 490 -3.61 -14.76 13.73
N THR A 491 -2.83 -15.35 12.82
CA THR A 491 -1.85 -16.41 13.11
C THR A 491 -0.68 -15.92 13.96
N LYS A 492 -0.36 -14.62 13.92
CA LYS A 492 0.67 -14.02 14.78
C LYS A 492 0.13 -13.95 16.22
N LYS A 493 0.90 -14.51 17.16
CA LYS A 493 0.61 -14.46 18.61
C LYS A 493 1.51 -13.48 19.36
N LYS A 494 2.51 -12.94 18.67
CA LYS A 494 3.47 -11.97 19.21
C LYS A 494 3.75 -10.91 18.17
N VAL A 495 3.73 -9.65 18.59
CA VAL A 495 4.08 -8.49 17.77
C VAL A 495 5.12 -7.68 18.51
N THR A 496 6.16 -7.23 17.82
CA THR A 496 7.15 -6.30 18.37
C THR A 496 6.79 -4.91 17.89
N LEU A 497 6.54 -3.98 18.80
CA LEU A 497 6.18 -2.60 18.45
C LEU A 497 7.41 -1.88 17.90
N ALA A 498 7.39 -1.60 16.60
CA ALA A 498 8.57 -1.19 15.83
C ALA A 498 9.19 0.14 16.31
N ARG A 499 8.38 1.06 16.86
CA ARG A 499 8.77 2.41 17.30
C ARG A 499 9.06 2.55 18.78
N THR A 500 9.04 1.44 19.50
CA THR A 500 9.13 1.47 20.95
C THR A 500 10.49 0.97 21.39
N ASN A 501 11.06 1.65 22.38
CA ASN A 501 12.29 1.24 23.06
C ASN A 501 12.27 1.77 24.49
N ALA A 502 13.36 1.62 25.25
CA ALA A 502 13.44 2.09 26.63
C ALA A 502 13.15 3.60 26.81
N VAL A 503 13.28 4.41 25.76
CA VAL A 503 13.08 5.88 25.76
C VAL A 503 11.78 6.30 25.09
N THR A 504 11.43 5.68 23.96
CA THR A 504 10.20 5.94 23.20
C THR A 504 9.13 4.94 23.64
N ARG A 505 8.53 5.22 24.81
CA ARG A 505 7.49 4.36 25.40
C ARG A 505 6.12 4.69 24.79
N PRO A 506 5.31 3.68 24.43
CA PRO A 506 3.94 3.95 24.00
C PRO A 506 3.13 4.51 25.17
N ASP A 507 2.37 5.58 24.94
CA ASP A 507 1.46 6.14 25.94
C ASP A 507 0.35 5.13 26.24
N THR A 508 -0.20 4.56 25.17
CA THR A 508 -1.29 3.59 25.18
C THR A 508 -1.14 2.65 23.99
N VAL A 509 -1.43 1.37 24.19
CA VAL A 509 -1.58 0.39 23.13
C VAL A 509 -3.00 -0.16 23.20
N VAL A 510 -3.70 -0.26 22.08
CA VAL A 510 -5.02 -0.89 21.98
C VAL A 510 -4.96 -2.02 20.97
N ILE A 511 -5.47 -3.18 21.36
CA ILE A 511 -5.50 -4.35 20.49
C ILE A 511 -6.94 -4.81 20.33
N THR A 512 -7.37 -5.00 19.09
CA THR A 512 -8.64 -5.63 18.74
C THR A 512 -8.39 -6.83 17.84
N GLY A 513 -9.27 -7.82 17.93
CA GLY A 513 -9.33 -8.93 16.99
C GLY A 513 -10.40 -8.67 15.94
N VAL A 514 -10.11 -9.02 14.68
CA VAL A 514 -11.07 -8.94 13.57
C VAL A 514 -11.34 -10.35 13.09
N ASP A 515 -12.62 -10.74 13.02
CA ASP A 515 -13.04 -12.04 12.51
C ASP A 515 -13.00 -12.11 10.97
N ARG A 516 -13.40 -13.26 10.41
CA ARG A 516 -13.44 -13.49 8.95
C ARG A 516 -14.49 -12.65 8.22
N SER A 517 -15.57 -12.29 8.90
CA SER A 517 -16.63 -11.42 8.38
C SER A 517 -16.27 -9.94 8.49
N GLY A 518 -15.11 -9.61 9.07
CA GLY A 518 -14.60 -8.25 9.23
C GLY A 518 -15.14 -7.52 10.47
N ASN A 519 -15.83 -8.20 11.39
CA ASN A 519 -16.27 -7.60 12.64
C ASN A 519 -15.08 -7.47 13.59
N GLU A 520 -14.96 -6.29 14.20
CA GLU A 520 -13.87 -5.96 15.10
C GLU A 520 -14.33 -6.06 16.56
N SER A 521 -13.56 -6.73 17.41
CA SER A 521 -13.84 -6.88 18.84
C SER A 521 -13.79 -5.54 19.56
N PRO A 522 -14.35 -5.46 20.78
CA PRO A 522 -13.91 -4.49 21.77
C PRO A 522 -12.38 -4.55 21.96
N GLY A 523 -11.75 -3.41 22.27
CA GLY A 523 -10.31 -3.29 22.40
C GLY A 523 -9.81 -3.60 23.81
N ILE A 524 -8.68 -4.27 23.92
CA ILE A 524 -7.92 -4.34 25.17
C ILE A 524 -6.86 -3.24 25.18
N VAL A 525 -6.93 -2.37 26.19
CA VAL A 525 -6.04 -1.25 26.40
C VAL A 525 -4.91 -1.67 27.33
N LEU A 526 -3.68 -1.54 26.84
CA LEU A 526 -2.45 -1.79 27.56
C LEU A 526 -1.73 -0.45 27.74
N VAL A 527 -1.59 -0.03 28.99
CA VAL A 527 -0.73 1.10 29.37
C VAL A 527 0.58 0.48 29.87
N PRO A 528 1.76 0.87 29.38
CA PRO A 528 2.98 0.31 29.91
C PRO A 528 3.22 0.82 31.35
N PRO A 529 4.11 0.23 32.15
CA PRO A 529 4.35 0.66 33.53
C PRO A 529 5.10 2.00 33.61
N ASP A 530 4.74 2.85 34.60
CA ASP A 530 5.30 4.20 34.78
C ASP A 530 6.82 4.23 35.02
N ILE A 531 7.53 5.02 34.22
CA ILE A 531 8.87 5.55 34.51
C ILE A 531 8.71 7.04 34.89
N LYS A 532 9.26 7.47 36.02
CA LYS A 532 9.04 8.79 36.65
C LYS A 532 9.28 10.00 35.68
N LYS A 533 8.31 10.95 35.62
CA LYS A 533 8.06 12.05 34.64
C LYS A 533 9.03 13.27 34.57
N GLY A 534 9.06 13.98 33.40
CA GLY A 534 9.47 15.41 33.24
C GLY A 534 9.03 16.18 31.93
N ARG A 535 8.09 17.15 32.09
CA ARG A 535 7.52 18.36 31.36
C ARG A 535 7.79 18.85 29.89
N SER A 536 6.78 19.53 29.27
CA SER A 536 6.67 20.16 27.91
C SER A 536 6.37 21.70 27.88
N ILE A 537 6.47 22.41 26.71
CA ILE A 537 6.05 23.83 26.44
C ILE A 537 5.73 24.14 24.93
N ASP A 538 4.74 25.01 24.61
CA ASP A 538 4.25 25.52 23.27
C ASP A 538 4.61 27.02 22.94
N LYS A 539 4.68 27.47 21.63
CA LYS A 539 4.15 28.79 21.06
C LYS A 539 4.46 29.18 19.55
N LYS A 540 3.65 30.15 19.01
CA LYS A 540 3.34 30.75 17.64
C LYS A 540 4.42 31.44 16.71
N ILE A 541 4.11 31.63 15.38
CA ILE A 541 4.98 32.00 14.18
C ILE A 541 4.70 33.39 13.49
N SER A 542 5.65 33.95 12.68
CA SER A 542 5.64 35.27 11.92
C SER A 542 5.99 35.23 10.37
N LYS A 543 6.01 36.39 9.63
CA LYS A 543 5.83 36.67 8.15
C LYS A 543 7.00 36.40 7.13
N PRO A 544 6.75 36.29 5.78
CA PRO A 544 7.70 35.80 4.76
C PRO A 544 8.59 36.82 4.01
N ASN A 545 9.52 36.28 3.22
CA ASN A 545 10.81 36.87 2.83
C ASN A 545 10.95 36.96 1.25
N ARG A 546 11.57 38.03 0.65
CA ARG A 546 11.60 38.45 -0.80
C ARG A 546 13.00 38.57 -1.52
N ILE A 547 13.18 38.00 -2.71
CA ILE A 547 14.42 37.97 -3.55
C ILE A 547 14.28 38.65 -4.91
N LYS A 548 15.36 38.68 -5.72
CA LYS A 548 15.30 39.04 -7.15
C LYS A 548 14.97 37.81 -8.01
N ARG A 549 14.19 38.02 -9.08
CA ARG A 549 13.75 36.96 -9.99
C ARG A 549 14.91 36.32 -10.75
N THR A 550 15.95 37.08 -11.11
CA THR A 550 17.14 36.54 -11.81
C THR A 550 17.89 35.49 -10.99
N ASP A 551 17.84 35.60 -9.67
CA ASP A 551 18.53 34.71 -8.74
C ASP A 551 17.82 33.35 -8.61
N TRP A 552 16.62 33.22 -9.19
CA TRP A 552 15.84 32.00 -9.23
C TRP A 552 16.30 31.03 -10.36
N GLY A 553 17.19 31.44 -11.27
CA GLY A 553 17.78 30.57 -12.30
C GLY A 553 16.85 30.22 -13.46
N SER A 554 17.22 29.21 -14.27
CA SER A 554 16.46 28.76 -15.45
C SER A 554 15.07 28.24 -15.07
N PRO A 555 14.03 28.44 -15.92
CA PRO A 555 12.68 28.00 -15.62
C PRO A 555 12.63 26.49 -15.30
N PRO A 556 11.91 26.06 -14.25
CA PRO A 556 11.80 24.64 -13.93
C PRO A 556 11.21 23.85 -15.10
N ALA A 557 11.76 22.66 -15.39
CA ALA A 557 11.23 21.76 -16.40
C ALA A 557 9.85 21.24 -15.97
N GLY A 558 8.79 21.76 -16.60
CA GLY A 558 7.41 21.44 -16.22
C GLY A 558 6.45 22.63 -16.34
N ILE A 559 6.65 23.50 -17.33
CA ILE A 559 5.69 24.55 -17.68
C ILE A 559 4.41 23.87 -18.18
N ALA A 560 3.48 23.59 -17.28
CA ALA A 560 2.08 23.42 -17.65
C ALA A 560 1.54 24.82 -17.92
N ALA A 561 1.16 25.07 -19.18
CA ALA A 561 0.62 26.32 -19.69
C ALA A 561 -0.40 26.96 -18.72
N ASN A 562 0.01 28.04 -18.05
CA ASN A 562 -0.79 29.14 -17.45
C ASN A 562 -0.01 30.01 -16.44
N ALA A 563 1.25 29.71 -16.13
CA ALA A 563 2.00 30.40 -15.07
C ALA A 563 2.72 31.70 -15.50
N VAL A 564 2.56 32.16 -16.75
CA VAL A 564 2.83 33.54 -17.14
C VAL A 564 1.51 34.13 -17.63
N ARG A 565 0.95 35.07 -16.85
CA ARG A 565 -0.29 35.78 -17.18
C ARG A 565 0.03 37.26 -17.28
N HIS A 566 -0.16 37.80 -18.48
CA HIS A 566 0.00 39.21 -18.80
C HIS A 566 -1.35 39.91 -18.62
N GLY A 567 -1.36 41.19 -18.25
CA GLY A 567 -2.56 42.01 -18.39
C GLY A 567 -3.47 42.16 -17.16
N LEU A 568 -2.96 42.14 -15.92
CA LEU A 568 -3.80 42.40 -14.71
C LEU A 568 -3.87 43.89 -14.36
N SER A 569 -5.07 44.47 -14.25
CA SER A 569 -5.29 45.86 -13.82
C SER A 569 -5.73 45.96 -12.34
N GLU A 570 -5.68 47.17 -11.76
CA GLU A 570 -6.10 47.40 -10.38
C GLU A 570 -7.53 46.92 -10.12
N GLY A 571 -7.71 46.04 -9.13
CA GLY A 571 -8.98 45.40 -8.79
C GLY A 571 -9.12 43.95 -9.29
N ASP A 572 -8.31 43.52 -10.26
CA ASP A 572 -8.39 42.18 -10.82
C ASP A 572 -7.83 41.10 -9.87
N THR A 573 -8.34 39.88 -10.00
CA THR A 573 -7.93 38.71 -9.21
C THR A 573 -7.40 37.59 -10.08
N LEU A 574 -6.20 37.09 -9.78
CA LEU A 574 -5.56 35.93 -10.38
C LEU A 574 -5.73 34.71 -9.47
N HIS A 575 -6.08 33.55 -10.03
CA HIS A 575 -6.17 32.28 -9.30
C HIS A 575 -5.16 31.25 -9.85
N PHE A 576 -4.42 30.60 -8.96
CA PHE A 576 -3.49 29.52 -9.26
C PHE A 576 -3.62 28.39 -8.23
N ARG A 577 -4.20 27.24 -8.63
CA ARG A 577 -4.58 26.15 -7.71
C ARG A 577 -5.42 26.69 -6.53
N ASP A 578 -4.93 26.53 -5.30
CA ASP A 578 -5.56 27.01 -4.07
C ASP A 578 -5.04 28.39 -3.61
N LEU A 579 -4.24 29.07 -4.43
CA LEU A 579 -3.76 30.45 -4.23
C LEU A 579 -4.59 31.44 -5.06
N SER A 580 -5.03 32.54 -4.44
CA SER A 580 -5.64 33.69 -5.14
C SER A 580 -4.85 34.98 -4.86
N ILE A 581 -4.63 35.81 -5.87
CA ILE A 581 -3.84 37.06 -5.82
C ILE A 581 -4.70 38.21 -6.36
N VAL A 582 -5.04 39.19 -5.52
CA VAL A 582 -5.84 40.37 -5.89
C VAL A 582 -4.93 41.58 -6.07
N LEU A 583 -4.84 42.17 -7.27
CA LEU A 583 -4.06 43.39 -7.50
C LEU A 583 -4.81 44.60 -6.94
N LYS A 584 -4.15 45.38 -6.10
CA LYS A 584 -4.73 46.53 -5.39
C LYS A 584 -4.29 47.86 -5.98
N GLU A 585 -2.99 48.06 -6.15
CA GLU A 585 -2.41 49.35 -6.54
C GLU A 585 -1.11 49.15 -7.34
N MET A 586 -0.79 50.04 -8.27
CA MET A 586 0.50 50.12 -8.98
C MET A 586 1.13 51.52 -8.86
N HIS A 587 2.46 51.60 -8.76
CA HIS A 587 3.19 52.86 -8.58
C HIS A 587 4.45 52.94 -9.45
N ASN A 588 4.67 54.10 -10.07
CA ASN A 588 5.85 54.37 -10.87
C ASN A 588 7.06 54.76 -10.00
N ALA A 589 8.24 54.29 -10.41
CA ALA A 589 9.52 54.56 -9.77
C ALA A 589 9.94 56.03 -9.66
N GLY A 590 9.45 56.90 -10.56
CA GLY A 590 9.83 58.32 -10.63
C GLY A 590 9.15 59.25 -9.63
N ASP A 591 8.15 58.79 -8.87
CA ASP A 591 7.29 59.67 -8.05
C ASP A 591 7.75 59.80 -6.58
N THR A 592 8.80 59.07 -6.16
CA THR A 592 9.35 59.17 -4.79
C THR A 592 10.60 60.05 -4.76
N ARG A 593 10.45 61.34 -4.42
CA ARG A 593 11.58 62.22 -4.08
C ARG A 593 12.28 61.71 -2.82
N LYS A 594 13.60 61.54 -2.91
CA LYS A 594 14.56 61.00 -1.92
C LYS A 594 14.73 59.50 -2.05
N ASP A 595 15.65 59.11 -2.93
CA ASP A 595 16.80 58.26 -2.62
C ASP A 595 17.49 57.94 -3.95
N SER A 596 18.35 58.87 -4.40
CA SER A 596 19.19 58.68 -5.59
C SER A 596 20.46 57.90 -5.19
N ILE A 597 20.61 56.68 -5.70
CA ILE A 597 21.85 55.89 -5.61
C ILE A 597 22.81 56.37 -6.72
N PRO A 598 24.13 56.50 -6.47
CA PRO A 598 25.11 56.93 -7.45
C PRO A 598 25.46 55.78 -8.40
N ASN A 599 24.60 55.50 -9.38
CA ASN A 599 24.90 54.81 -10.63
C ASN A 599 23.60 54.66 -11.43
N GLY A 600 23.24 55.67 -12.21
CA GLY A 600 22.50 55.58 -13.49
C GLY A 600 21.17 54.82 -13.66
N ASP A 601 20.75 53.93 -12.77
CA ASP A 601 19.60 53.05 -12.95
C ASP A 601 18.37 53.65 -12.26
N ALA A 602 17.25 53.72 -12.98
CA ALA A 602 15.96 54.12 -12.42
C ALA A 602 15.46 53.05 -11.43
N ASN A 603 14.75 53.45 -10.37
CA ASN A 603 14.06 52.50 -9.50
C ASN A 603 13.06 51.64 -10.34
N PRO A 604 12.73 50.41 -9.94
CA PRO A 604 11.69 49.61 -10.60
C PRO A 604 10.29 50.02 -10.16
N ASP A 605 9.30 49.91 -11.04
CA ASP A 605 7.88 50.09 -10.73
C ASP A 605 7.42 49.04 -9.70
N THR A 606 6.41 49.38 -8.89
CA THR A 606 5.94 48.50 -7.80
C THR A 606 4.45 48.27 -7.82
N ALA A 607 4.01 47.11 -7.34
CA ALA A 607 2.60 46.76 -7.27
C ALA A 607 2.24 46.11 -5.93
N ARG A 608 1.01 46.31 -5.46
CA ARG A 608 0.47 45.83 -4.18
C ARG A 608 -0.62 44.82 -4.43
N PHE A 609 -0.57 43.68 -3.73
CA PHE A 609 -1.52 42.58 -3.88
C PHE A 609 -2.00 42.03 -2.54
N THR A 610 -3.12 41.31 -2.56
CA THR A 610 -3.57 40.45 -1.45
C THR A 610 -3.56 38.99 -1.88
N LEU A 611 -2.88 38.13 -1.12
CA LEU A 611 -2.77 36.69 -1.32
C LEU A 611 -3.75 35.94 -0.41
N HIS A 612 -4.43 34.92 -0.93
CA HIS A 612 -5.39 34.09 -0.18
C HIS A 612 -5.14 32.59 -0.44
N ARG A 613 -5.15 31.77 0.62
CA ARG A 613 -5.11 30.30 0.58
C ARG A 613 -5.68 29.69 1.86
N ASN A 614 -6.67 28.81 1.75
CA ASN A 614 -7.44 28.26 2.89
C ASN A 614 -7.96 29.40 3.81
N SER A 615 -7.74 29.32 5.12
CA SER A 615 -8.13 30.37 6.08
C SER A 615 -7.10 31.50 6.23
N MET A 616 -6.05 31.54 5.40
CA MET A 616 -4.96 32.54 5.50
C MET A 616 -5.06 33.59 4.38
N ALA A 617 -4.83 34.85 4.76
CA ALA A 617 -4.78 36.00 3.85
C ALA A 617 -3.63 36.95 4.22
N GLU A 618 -2.90 37.45 3.22
CA GLU A 618 -1.76 38.35 3.44
C GLU A 618 -1.59 39.40 2.34
N GLU A 619 -1.35 40.66 2.71
CA GLU A 619 -1.10 41.76 1.77
C GLU A 619 0.40 41.98 1.55
N VAL A 620 0.82 42.12 0.29
CA VAL A 620 2.22 42.19 -0.11
C VAL A 620 2.42 43.25 -1.20
N LYS A 621 3.36 44.19 -0.99
CA LYS A 621 3.80 45.18 -2.00
C LYS A 621 5.16 44.82 -2.59
N ILE A 622 5.28 44.48 -3.86
CA ILE A 622 6.50 43.92 -4.48
C ILE A 622 6.92 44.76 -5.69
N ALA A 623 8.22 44.86 -5.98
CA ALA A 623 8.74 45.58 -7.14
C ALA A 623 8.84 44.66 -8.38
N GLU A 624 8.86 45.26 -9.56
CA GLU A 624 9.20 44.55 -10.80
C GLU A 624 10.56 43.85 -10.68
N GLY A 625 10.61 42.60 -11.14
CA GLY A 625 11.81 41.77 -11.09
C GLY A 625 12.10 41.17 -9.72
N ASP A 626 11.23 41.35 -8.72
CA ASP A 626 11.32 40.65 -7.44
C ASP A 626 10.52 39.33 -7.49
N ALA A 627 10.93 38.37 -6.65
CA ALA A 627 10.20 37.14 -6.38
C ALA A 627 10.17 36.87 -4.87
N PHE A 628 9.26 36.03 -4.41
CA PHE A 628 9.16 35.70 -2.99
C PHE A 628 8.45 34.38 -2.79
N ASN A 629 8.61 33.82 -1.59
CA ASN A 629 7.95 32.60 -1.19
C ASN A 629 6.72 32.90 -0.34
N TRP A 630 5.60 32.27 -0.66
CA TRP A 630 4.39 32.38 0.11
C TRP A 630 3.64 31.06 0.19
N ASN A 631 3.58 30.48 1.40
CA ASN A 631 2.80 29.30 1.73
C ASN A 631 2.93 28.16 0.68
N GLY A 632 4.16 27.69 0.40
CA GLY A 632 4.43 26.60 -0.54
C GLY A 632 4.54 27.00 -2.02
N TYR A 633 4.36 28.28 -2.35
CA TYR A 633 4.53 28.83 -3.70
C TYR A 633 5.73 29.79 -3.78
N HIS A 634 6.46 29.73 -4.89
CA HIS A 634 7.37 30.77 -5.36
C HIS A 634 6.59 31.68 -6.31
N ILE A 635 6.56 32.99 -6.07
CA ILE A 635 5.83 34.00 -6.86
C ILE A 635 6.83 35.08 -7.30
N GLY A 636 7.08 35.20 -8.60
CA GLY A 636 7.87 36.26 -9.23
C GLY A 636 6.99 37.29 -9.93
N ILE A 637 7.39 38.56 -9.89
CA ILE A 637 6.81 39.63 -10.70
C ILE A 637 7.76 39.92 -11.85
N LEU A 638 7.29 39.67 -13.07
CA LEU A 638 8.09 39.79 -14.27
C LEU A 638 8.09 41.22 -14.82
N ALA A 639 6.95 41.91 -14.75
CA ALA A 639 6.79 43.28 -15.22
C ALA A 639 5.65 44.01 -14.48
N VAL A 640 5.78 45.33 -14.29
CA VAL A 640 4.74 46.25 -13.78
C VAL A 640 4.72 47.50 -14.67
N THR A 641 3.61 47.78 -15.36
CA THR A 641 3.50 48.94 -16.27
C THR A 641 2.43 49.92 -15.80
N VAL A 642 2.81 51.18 -15.54
CA VAL A 642 1.95 52.18 -14.89
C VAL A 642 1.35 53.22 -15.87
N ASP A 643 1.97 53.48 -17.03
CA ASP A 643 1.51 54.48 -18.00
C ASP A 643 0.37 53.95 -18.85
N LYS A 644 -0.82 54.57 -18.80
CA LYS A 644 -2.05 54.09 -19.45
C LYS A 644 -2.15 54.42 -20.95
N ASP A 645 -1.25 55.25 -21.47
CA ASP A 645 -1.25 55.69 -22.88
C ASP A 645 -0.36 54.80 -23.78
N ASP A 646 0.43 53.91 -23.19
CA ASP A 646 1.21 52.88 -23.92
C ASP A 646 0.33 51.65 -24.20
N LEU A 647 0.59 50.93 -25.31
CA LEU A 647 -0.24 49.78 -25.75
C LEU A 647 -0.25 48.61 -24.74
N ALA A 648 0.66 48.63 -23.76
CA ALA A 648 0.75 47.71 -22.62
C ALA A 648 0.41 48.37 -21.26
N GLY A 649 -0.21 49.54 -21.29
CA GLY A 649 -0.35 50.44 -20.16
C GLY A 649 -1.35 50.04 -19.09
N GLY A 650 -0.88 49.73 -17.87
CA GLY A 650 -1.71 49.46 -16.70
C GLY A 650 -1.82 47.97 -16.32
N PHE A 651 -0.73 47.20 -16.44
CA PHE A 651 -0.74 45.76 -16.21
C PHE A 651 0.45 45.22 -15.39
N THR A 652 0.22 44.14 -14.62
CA THR A 652 1.29 43.34 -13.95
C THR A 652 1.38 41.92 -14.52
N GLU A 653 2.62 41.40 -14.63
CA GLU A 653 2.93 40.03 -15.06
C GLU A 653 3.55 39.18 -13.94
N PHE A 654 3.12 37.92 -13.82
CA PHE A 654 3.58 36.99 -12.76
C PHE A 654 4.21 35.71 -13.29
N GLU A 655 5.11 35.12 -12.49
CA GLU A 655 5.59 33.74 -12.60
C GLU A 655 5.38 32.97 -11.29
N ILE A 656 4.73 31.80 -11.32
CA ILE A 656 4.35 31.05 -10.09
C ILE A 656 4.76 29.57 -10.16
N ALA A 657 5.46 29.05 -9.13
CA ALA A 657 5.90 27.65 -9.03
C ALA A 657 5.77 27.05 -7.61
N THR A 658 5.91 25.73 -7.47
CA THR A 658 5.92 25.02 -6.17
C THR A 658 7.33 24.56 -5.79
N VAL A 659 7.68 24.56 -4.49
CA VAL A 659 9.03 24.32 -3.93
C VAL A 659 9.68 22.95 -4.30
N GLY A 660 8.95 21.98 -4.84
CA GLY A 660 9.45 20.65 -5.21
C GLY A 660 10.35 20.54 -6.45
N SER A 661 11.02 21.61 -6.89
CA SER A 661 11.72 21.69 -8.19
C SER A 661 13.24 21.96 -8.11
N LEU A 662 13.94 21.52 -7.05
CA LEU A 662 15.41 21.53 -6.98
C LEU A 662 16.04 20.32 -7.73
N PRO A 663 17.27 20.43 -8.29
CA PRO A 663 17.93 19.31 -8.94
C PRO A 663 18.38 18.24 -7.92
N VAL A 664 17.92 17.00 -8.11
CA VAL A 664 18.22 15.83 -7.27
C VAL A 664 18.66 14.67 -8.16
N ALA A 665 19.80 14.02 -7.86
CA ALA A 665 20.19 12.77 -8.48
C ALA A 665 19.66 11.58 -7.66
N ARG A 666 18.82 10.73 -8.27
CA ARG A 666 18.22 9.56 -7.60
C ARG A 666 19.19 8.40 -7.57
N ALA A 667 19.52 7.90 -6.38
CA ALA A 667 20.48 6.81 -6.19
C ALA A 667 19.84 5.50 -5.68
N ALA A 668 18.51 5.31 -5.85
CA ALA A 668 17.83 4.10 -5.38
C ALA A 668 18.28 2.84 -6.15
N HIS A 669 18.65 1.79 -5.41
CA HIS A 669 19.04 0.47 -5.95
C HIS A 669 17.79 -0.35 -6.37
N LYS A 670 17.92 -1.19 -7.40
CA LYS A 670 16.80 -1.87 -8.09
C LYS A 670 16.25 -3.13 -7.40
N GLU A 671 16.96 -3.64 -6.41
CA GLU A 671 16.55 -4.79 -5.61
C GLU A 671 16.54 -4.40 -4.14
N THR A 672 15.68 -5.02 -3.33
CA THR A 672 15.55 -4.79 -1.88
C THR A 672 15.91 -6.06 -1.11
N GLY A 673 16.41 -5.91 0.13
CA GLY A 673 16.65 -7.05 1.03
C GLY A 673 15.36 -7.66 1.61
N ASP A 674 15.48 -8.80 2.29
CA ASP A 674 14.42 -9.57 2.99
C ASP A 674 13.69 -8.81 4.14
N ALA A 675 13.90 -7.50 4.22
CA ALA A 675 13.27 -6.56 5.15
C ALA A 675 11.83 -6.16 4.73
N SER A 676 11.25 -6.85 3.74
CA SER A 676 9.87 -6.71 3.25
C SER A 676 8.79 -6.82 4.34
N GLN A 677 9.14 -7.30 5.54
CA GLN A 677 8.21 -7.54 6.65
C GLN A 677 8.12 -6.42 7.71
N ARG A 678 8.84 -5.27 7.63
CA ARG A 678 8.89 -4.34 8.78
C ARG A 678 8.80 -2.83 8.57
N LEU A 679 8.92 -2.26 7.38
CA LEU A 679 9.18 -0.80 7.30
C LEU A 679 8.48 -0.11 6.13
N ARG A 680 7.22 0.30 6.35
CA ARG A 680 6.57 1.40 5.62
C ARG A 680 5.70 2.28 6.52
N VAL A 681 6.03 2.33 7.80
CA VAL A 681 5.29 3.21 8.71
C VAL A 681 5.84 4.61 8.55
N HIS A 682 5.00 5.51 8.04
CA HIS A 682 5.38 6.89 7.77
C HIS A 682 5.93 7.57 9.03
N HIS A 683 6.87 8.49 8.86
CA HIS A 683 7.22 9.44 9.90
C HIS A 683 7.13 10.86 9.36
N GLU A 684 6.66 11.76 10.21
CA GLU A 684 6.85 13.17 9.99
C GLU A 684 8.27 13.52 10.39
N ILE A 685 8.91 14.33 9.57
CA ILE A 685 10.21 14.90 9.89
C ILE A 685 9.97 16.01 10.91
N GLN A 686 10.68 15.92 12.04
CA GLN A 686 10.59 16.82 13.20
C GLN A 686 11.95 17.45 13.55
N LYS A 687 13.03 16.97 12.92
CA LYS A 687 14.42 17.39 13.15
C LYS A 687 15.31 16.91 12.02
N ILE A 688 16.45 17.54 11.88
CA ILE A 688 17.50 17.13 10.93
C ILE A 688 18.66 16.61 11.74
N THR A 689 19.18 15.44 11.36
CA THR A 689 20.35 14.87 12.00
C THR A 689 21.44 14.65 10.96
N LEU A 690 22.59 15.29 11.20
CA LEU A 690 23.78 15.16 10.36
C LEU A 690 24.60 13.95 10.79
N HIS A 691 24.91 13.13 9.80
CA HIS A 691 25.77 11.96 9.86
C HIS A 691 26.97 12.13 8.96
N HIS A 692 27.97 11.28 9.15
CA HIS A 692 28.92 10.95 8.11
C HIS A 692 28.88 9.46 7.80
N SER A 693 29.49 9.02 6.69
CA SER A 693 29.63 7.58 6.43
C SER A 693 30.60 6.91 7.41
N GLY A 694 31.66 7.61 7.83
CA GLY A 694 32.53 7.20 8.95
C GLY A 694 33.33 5.92 8.71
N SER A 695 33.63 5.58 7.45
CA SER A 695 34.52 4.45 7.13
C SER A 695 35.91 4.62 7.74
N SER A 696 36.65 3.53 7.98
CA SER A 696 38.01 3.61 8.56
C SER A 696 38.94 4.51 7.73
N GLU A 697 38.83 4.45 6.41
CA GLU A 697 39.54 5.30 5.46
C GLU A 697 38.70 6.52 5.04
N PRO A 698 39.33 7.68 4.75
CA PRO A 698 38.65 8.85 4.22
C PRO A 698 38.09 8.59 2.82
N PHE A 699 37.10 9.39 2.41
CA PHE A 699 36.58 9.37 1.04
C PHE A 699 37.33 10.42 0.21
N THR A 700 37.93 10.01 -0.90
CA THR A 700 38.82 10.85 -1.73
C THR A 700 38.20 11.18 -3.09
N ALA A 701 38.73 12.20 -3.77
CA ALA A 701 38.20 12.67 -5.06
C ALA A 701 38.35 11.65 -6.21
N ASP A 702 39.22 10.65 -6.05
CA ASP A 702 39.44 9.58 -7.03
C ASP A 702 38.41 8.43 -6.88
N GLU A 703 37.56 8.47 -5.86
CA GLU A 703 36.55 7.45 -5.59
C GLU A 703 35.17 7.86 -6.10
N ASP A 704 34.44 6.90 -6.69
CA ASP A 704 33.09 7.15 -7.19
C ASP A 704 32.07 7.18 -6.03
N PRO A 705 31.33 8.30 -5.83
CA PRO A 705 30.28 8.38 -4.81
C PRO A 705 29.14 7.37 -5.03
N VAL A 706 28.88 6.95 -6.27
CA VAL A 706 27.87 5.93 -6.59
C VAL A 706 28.32 4.56 -6.10
N ASP A 707 29.58 4.19 -6.29
CA ASP A 707 30.13 2.91 -5.80
C ASP A 707 30.10 2.85 -4.27
N ARG A 708 30.37 3.97 -3.58
CA ARG A 708 30.24 4.07 -2.12
C ARG A 708 28.80 3.89 -1.63
N LEU A 709 27.81 4.44 -2.35
CA LEU A 709 26.39 4.25 -2.05
C LEU A 709 25.96 2.79 -2.22
N GLN A 710 26.38 2.14 -3.31
CA GLN A 710 26.11 0.72 -3.54
C GLN A 710 26.73 -0.15 -2.45
N GLY A 711 27.98 0.14 -2.05
CA GLY A 711 28.65 -0.56 -0.94
C GLY A 711 27.90 -0.40 0.39
N LEU A 712 27.43 0.81 0.71
CA LEU A 712 26.64 1.08 1.92
C LEU A 712 25.31 0.33 1.91
N TYR A 713 24.63 0.30 0.78
CA TYR A 713 23.41 -0.47 0.59
C TYR A 713 23.66 -1.98 0.78
N ASN A 714 24.66 -2.55 0.10
CA ASN A 714 24.97 -3.98 0.15
C ASN A 714 25.33 -4.42 1.57
N TRP A 715 26.21 -3.67 2.25
CA TRP A 715 26.55 -3.94 3.65
C TRP A 715 25.34 -3.84 4.58
N GLY A 716 24.50 -2.81 4.41
CA GLY A 716 23.28 -2.63 5.20
C GLY A 716 22.28 -3.78 5.02
N LYS A 717 22.12 -4.27 3.79
CA LYS A 717 21.32 -5.45 3.46
C LYS A 717 21.88 -6.71 4.12
N GLU A 718 23.16 -7.01 3.92
CA GLU A 718 23.81 -8.26 4.33
C GLU A 718 23.99 -8.36 5.86
N GLU A 719 24.44 -7.29 6.50
CA GLU A 719 24.89 -7.32 7.90
C GLU A 719 23.86 -6.74 8.87
N ARG A 720 22.92 -5.92 8.39
CA ARG A 720 21.99 -5.15 9.24
C ARG A 720 20.52 -5.35 8.92
N ASN A 721 20.21 -6.08 7.85
CA ASN A 721 18.84 -6.28 7.37
C ASN A 721 18.11 -4.95 7.11
N TRP A 722 18.82 -3.94 6.60
CA TRP A 722 18.24 -2.68 6.14
C TRP A 722 17.64 -2.89 4.75
N TRP A 723 16.48 -2.28 4.51
CA TRP A 723 15.74 -2.46 3.26
C TRP A 723 16.22 -1.53 2.13
N ASP A 724 16.92 -0.45 2.49
CA ASP A 724 17.47 0.57 1.59
C ASP A 724 18.66 1.27 2.28
N VAL A 725 19.36 2.16 1.56
CA VAL A 725 20.38 3.07 2.11
C VAL A 725 19.85 3.73 3.38
N PRO A 726 20.61 3.73 4.49
CA PRO A 726 20.11 4.13 5.80
C PRO A 726 19.72 5.62 5.92
N TYR A 727 20.12 6.46 4.97
CA TYR A 727 19.97 7.91 5.01
C TYR A 727 19.03 8.42 3.92
N HIS A 728 18.32 9.53 4.17
CA HIS A 728 17.40 10.11 3.18
C HIS A 728 18.12 10.93 2.13
N TYR A 729 19.21 11.57 2.54
CA TYR A 729 20.09 12.32 1.64
C TYR A 729 21.54 12.04 1.96
N LEU A 730 22.37 12.01 0.92
CA LEU A 730 23.81 11.90 1.04
C LEU A 730 24.50 12.99 0.23
N ILE A 731 25.67 13.45 0.71
CA ILE A 731 26.41 14.57 0.09
C ILE A 731 27.82 14.12 -0.28
N GLY A 732 28.15 14.19 -1.58
CA GLY A 732 29.48 13.90 -2.13
C GLY A 732 30.50 15.02 -1.90
N LEU A 733 31.78 14.79 -2.21
CA LEU A 733 32.88 15.77 -1.98
C LEU A 733 32.70 17.08 -2.78
N ASP A 734 32.04 17.00 -3.93
CA ASP A 734 31.73 18.11 -4.83
C ASP A 734 30.45 18.87 -4.46
N GLY A 735 29.76 18.46 -3.37
CA GLY A 735 28.49 19.04 -2.95
C GLY A 735 27.26 18.45 -3.64
N THR A 736 27.41 17.44 -4.51
CA THR A 736 26.27 16.74 -5.12
C THR A 736 25.41 16.08 -4.05
N ILE A 737 24.10 16.39 -4.07
CA ILE A 737 23.10 15.81 -3.15
C ILE A 737 22.44 14.61 -3.84
N PHE A 738 22.67 13.44 -3.27
CA PHE A 738 22.02 12.18 -3.66
C PHE A 738 20.79 11.95 -2.80
N GLU A 739 19.66 11.64 -3.43
CA GLU A 739 18.49 11.12 -2.73
C GLU A 739 18.70 9.63 -2.46
N GLY A 740 18.70 9.30 -1.17
CA GLY A 740 18.71 7.93 -0.66
C GLY A 740 17.28 7.44 -0.45
N ARG A 741 16.99 6.93 0.75
CA ARG A 741 15.63 6.45 1.04
C ARG A 741 14.63 7.58 1.13
N ASP A 742 13.39 7.29 0.78
CA ASP A 742 12.31 8.28 0.84
C ASP A 742 12.13 8.83 2.27
N SER A 743 12.20 10.15 2.40
CA SER A 743 12.00 10.91 3.64
C SER A 743 10.67 10.67 4.38
N ARG A 744 9.71 10.01 3.73
CA ARG A 744 8.47 9.56 4.35
C ARG A 744 8.68 8.34 5.25
N TYR A 745 9.77 7.60 5.08
CA TYR A 745 10.12 6.44 5.88
C TYR A 745 11.43 6.71 6.61
N ALA A 746 11.46 6.38 7.91
CA ALA A 746 12.63 6.73 8.70
C ALA A 746 13.89 6.00 8.24
N GLY A 747 14.99 6.72 8.36
CA GLY A 747 16.34 6.20 8.20
C GLY A 747 16.67 5.04 9.12
N ASP A 748 17.72 4.33 8.77
CA ASP A 748 18.32 3.30 9.61
C ASP A 748 19.64 3.83 10.18
N THR A 749 20.15 3.18 11.22
CA THR A 749 21.40 3.58 11.86
C THR A 749 22.06 2.41 12.57
N ASN A 750 23.39 2.47 12.71
CA ASN A 750 24.18 1.46 13.38
C ASN A 750 24.39 1.74 14.89
N THR A 751 23.69 2.73 15.46
CA THR A 751 23.79 3.06 16.88
C THR A 751 22.40 3.00 17.54
N PRO A 752 22.32 2.82 18.87
CA PRO A 752 21.05 2.62 19.55
C PRO A 752 20.31 3.95 19.77
N TYR A 753 19.82 4.59 18.70
CA TYR A 753 18.90 5.72 18.79
C TYR A 753 17.76 5.65 17.76
N HIS A 754 16.68 6.34 18.07
CA HIS A 754 15.48 6.31 17.26
C HIS A 754 15.54 7.32 16.10
N THR A 755 15.48 6.84 14.87
CA THR A 755 15.64 7.64 13.65
C THR A 755 14.35 8.32 13.17
N ARG A 756 13.17 7.88 13.59
CA ARG A 756 11.91 8.59 13.25
C ARG A 756 11.89 10.00 13.82
N GLY A 757 11.19 10.89 13.14
CA GLY A 757 11.33 12.33 13.36
C GLY A 757 12.61 12.91 12.76
N ASN A 758 13.63 12.13 12.41
CA ASN A 758 14.88 12.68 11.89
C ASN A 758 14.92 12.58 10.37
N LEU A 759 15.16 13.69 9.70
CA LEU A 759 15.72 13.65 8.37
C LEU A 759 17.23 13.41 8.49
N LEU A 760 17.64 12.17 8.26
CA LEU A 760 19.04 11.80 8.22
C LEU A 760 19.71 12.29 6.93
N ILE A 761 20.70 13.16 7.10
CA ILE A 761 21.60 13.64 6.04
C ILE A 761 22.98 13.05 6.35
N SER A 762 23.58 12.31 5.42
CA SER A 762 24.92 11.74 5.60
C SER A 762 25.94 12.35 4.65
N VAL A 763 27.04 12.86 5.19
CA VAL A 763 28.16 13.38 4.39
C VAL A 763 29.15 12.25 4.11
N MET A 764 29.52 12.05 2.84
CA MET A 764 30.41 10.95 2.45
C MET A 764 31.86 11.19 2.90
N GLY A 765 32.34 10.30 3.77
CA GLY A 765 33.73 10.16 4.22
C GLY A 765 33.88 10.14 5.76
N ASN A 766 35.13 10.24 6.24
CA ASN A 766 35.47 10.14 7.66
C ASN A 766 36.03 11.43 8.27
N TYR A 767 35.13 12.26 8.81
CA TYR A 767 35.48 13.56 9.41
C TYR A 767 36.04 13.51 10.82
N ASN A 768 36.47 12.35 11.30
CA ASN A 768 37.42 12.29 12.42
C ASN A 768 38.86 12.55 11.97
N ILE A 769 39.16 12.37 10.68
CA ILE A 769 40.51 12.44 10.10
C ILE A 769 40.58 13.21 8.78
N GLN A 770 39.44 13.72 8.27
CA GLN A 770 39.35 14.51 7.04
C GLN A 770 38.59 15.82 7.29
N GLU A 771 38.91 16.89 6.56
CA GLU A 771 38.15 18.15 6.60
C GLU A 771 36.98 18.12 5.59
N PRO A 772 35.80 18.68 5.92
CA PRO A 772 34.73 18.89 4.94
C PRO A 772 35.14 19.90 3.87
N THR A 773 34.79 19.62 2.62
CA THR A 773 35.02 20.58 1.52
C THR A 773 34.05 21.76 1.65
N GLN A 774 34.40 22.91 1.06
CA GLN A 774 33.49 24.06 1.05
C GLN A 774 32.16 23.75 0.35
N ALA A 775 32.20 22.97 -0.73
CA ALA A 775 31.01 22.51 -1.44
C ALA A 775 30.11 21.61 -0.57
N GLN A 776 30.70 20.76 0.28
CA GLN A 776 29.96 19.98 1.27
C GLN A 776 29.33 20.86 2.34
N ILE A 777 30.05 21.84 2.88
CA ILE A 777 29.51 22.78 3.88
C ILE A 777 28.31 23.55 3.31
N GLU A 778 28.41 24.03 2.07
CA GLU A 778 27.33 24.71 1.37
C GLU A 778 26.14 23.79 1.11
N ALA A 779 26.37 22.59 0.57
CA ALA A 779 25.31 21.62 0.32
C ALA A 779 24.61 21.14 1.60
N ILE A 780 25.36 20.95 2.71
CA ILE A 780 24.78 20.63 4.02
C ILE A 780 23.88 21.77 4.46
N THR A 781 24.36 23.00 4.40
CA THR A 781 23.59 24.18 4.80
C THR A 781 22.31 24.32 3.97
N ASP A 782 22.40 24.11 2.66
CA ASP A 782 21.29 24.31 1.73
C ASP A 782 20.25 23.22 1.86
N LEU A 783 20.70 21.97 2.01
CA LEU A 783 19.82 20.85 2.25
C LEU A 783 19.17 20.95 3.64
N MET A 784 19.90 21.33 4.69
CA MET A 784 19.33 21.54 6.02
C MET A 784 18.33 22.68 6.03
N ALA A 785 18.61 23.78 5.34
CA ALA A 785 17.68 24.91 5.22
C ALA A 785 16.42 24.51 4.42
N TRP A 786 16.59 23.83 3.29
CA TRP A 786 15.46 23.29 2.53
C TRP A 786 14.63 22.31 3.37
N SER A 787 15.30 21.43 4.13
CA SER A 787 14.65 20.44 4.98
C SER A 787 13.89 21.09 6.12
N ALA A 788 14.52 22.05 6.80
CA ALA A 788 13.91 22.80 7.88
C ALA A 788 12.69 23.55 7.38
N LYS A 789 12.76 24.15 6.19
CA LYS A 789 11.63 24.80 5.54
C LYS A 789 10.53 23.82 5.09
N LYS A 790 10.91 22.70 4.47
CA LYS A 790 9.98 21.70 3.92
C LYS A 790 9.15 21.03 5.01
N TYR A 791 9.77 20.76 6.15
CA TYR A 791 9.17 20.01 7.25
C TYR A 791 8.82 20.88 8.46
N ASP A 792 8.87 22.21 8.30
CA ASP A 792 8.55 23.21 9.33
C ASP A 792 9.34 23.00 10.65
N LEU A 793 10.66 22.87 10.51
CA LEU A 793 11.57 22.65 11.63
C LEU A 793 12.24 23.95 12.06
N PRO A 794 12.29 24.23 13.36
CA PRO A 794 13.12 25.31 13.87
C PRO A 794 14.61 24.93 13.76
N VAL A 795 15.47 25.93 13.68
CA VAL A 795 16.92 25.74 13.44
C VAL A 795 17.61 25.02 14.61
N ASP A 796 17.09 25.19 15.82
CA ASP A 796 17.53 24.44 16.99
C ASP A 796 17.18 22.95 16.93
N HIS A 797 16.34 22.53 15.98
CA HIS A 797 16.08 21.12 15.65
C HIS A 797 17.09 20.53 14.64
N ILE A 798 18.22 21.21 14.43
CA ILE A 798 19.39 20.67 13.75
C ILE A 798 20.35 20.08 14.78
N TYR A 799 20.66 18.81 14.58
CA TYR A 799 21.49 18.02 15.48
C TYR A 799 22.56 17.26 14.69
N GLY A 800 23.61 16.83 15.40
CA GLY A 800 24.51 15.79 14.94
C GLY A 800 24.10 14.44 15.52
N HIS A 801 24.59 13.37 14.92
CA HIS A 801 24.35 12.01 15.40
C HIS A 801 24.75 11.80 16.88
N TYR A 802 25.84 12.43 17.33
CA TYR A 802 26.29 12.43 18.74
C TYR A 802 25.28 13.02 19.75
N ASN A 803 24.27 13.78 19.30
CA ASN A 803 23.21 14.24 20.18
C ASN A 803 22.25 13.12 20.59
N TRP A 804 22.27 11.98 19.88
CA TRP A 804 21.31 10.90 20.05
C TRP A 804 21.93 9.58 20.52
N ALA A 805 23.23 9.39 20.31
CA ALA A 805 23.94 8.17 20.68
C ALA A 805 25.37 8.50 21.13
N ASP A 806 25.98 7.60 21.92
CA ASP A 806 27.41 7.64 22.19
C ASP A 806 28.18 7.21 20.93
N THR A 807 28.62 8.19 20.14
CA THR A 807 29.26 7.98 18.84
C THR A 807 30.21 9.12 18.48
N SER A 808 31.23 8.81 17.67
CA SER A 808 32.10 9.81 17.05
C SER A 808 31.44 10.55 15.87
N CYS A 809 30.33 10.05 15.35
CA CYS A 809 29.62 10.63 14.19
C CYS A 809 28.97 12.00 14.53
N PRO A 810 29.02 13.03 13.66
CA PRO A 810 29.49 13.05 12.26
C PRO A 810 31.00 13.30 12.08
N GLY A 811 31.82 13.03 13.09
CA GLY A 811 33.27 13.25 13.09
C GLY A 811 33.65 14.57 13.75
N SER A 812 34.82 14.64 14.40
CA SER A 812 35.27 15.83 15.13
C SER A 812 35.24 17.11 14.29
N ASN A 813 35.58 17.02 13.01
CA ASN A 813 35.70 18.19 12.14
C ASN A 813 34.32 18.75 11.77
N LEU A 814 33.34 17.92 11.41
CA LEU A 814 31.94 18.36 11.19
C LEU A 814 31.22 18.71 12.50
N ARG A 815 31.53 18.01 13.60
CA ARG A 815 30.96 18.28 14.91
C ARG A 815 31.30 19.69 15.40
N SER A 816 32.49 20.18 15.11
CA SER A 816 32.88 21.55 15.48
C SER A 816 31.91 22.61 14.94
N TYR A 817 31.42 22.46 13.70
CA TYR A 817 30.43 23.35 13.06
C TYR A 817 29.01 23.25 13.66
N LEU A 818 28.68 22.11 14.29
CA LEU A 818 27.41 21.94 15.00
C LEU A 818 27.49 22.54 16.42
N GLU A 819 28.60 22.32 17.12
CA GLU A 819 28.79 22.78 18.50
C GLU A 819 29.03 24.28 18.60
N ASN A 820 29.75 24.87 17.63
CA ASN A 820 29.98 26.31 17.59
C ASN A 820 28.80 27.11 17.01
N GLY A 821 27.71 26.43 16.63
CA GLY A 821 26.51 27.06 16.09
C GLY A 821 26.56 27.38 14.60
N PHE A 822 27.68 27.17 13.90
CA PHE A 822 27.83 27.57 12.49
C PHE A 822 26.70 27.08 11.59
N PHE A 823 26.34 25.79 11.62
CA PHE A 823 25.26 25.30 10.75
C PHE A 823 23.91 25.87 11.15
N ARG A 824 23.67 26.13 12.44
CA ARG A 824 22.44 26.78 12.88
C ARG A 824 22.41 28.21 12.39
N ASP A 825 23.46 28.99 12.60
CA ASP A 825 23.56 30.38 12.13
C ASP A 825 23.48 30.46 10.60
N ALA A 826 24.10 29.52 9.88
CA ALA A 826 24.09 29.47 8.43
C ALA A 826 22.74 29.03 7.86
N VAL A 827 22.07 28.05 8.49
CA VAL A 827 20.71 27.63 8.11
C VAL A 827 19.69 28.68 8.49
N GLU A 828 19.80 29.27 9.69
CA GLU A 828 19.02 30.43 10.10
C GLU A 828 19.24 31.57 9.11
N LYS A 829 20.48 31.83 8.68
CA LYS A 829 20.77 32.81 7.63
C LYS A 829 20.23 32.39 6.26
N ARG A 830 20.11 31.10 5.91
CA ARG A 830 19.50 30.63 4.64
C ARG A 830 17.96 30.64 4.68
N LEU A 831 17.36 30.42 5.86
CA LEU A 831 15.92 30.54 6.12
C LEU A 831 15.50 32.02 6.23
N ASN A 832 16.39 32.86 6.77
CA ASN A 832 16.23 34.31 6.91
C ASN A 832 16.79 35.10 5.72
N SER A 833 17.62 34.48 4.87
CA SER A 833 17.93 35.00 3.55
C SER A 833 16.67 34.83 2.76
N LYS A 834 16.23 35.93 2.19
CA LYS A 834 14.96 36.00 1.53
C LYS A 834 14.84 34.97 0.41
#